data_AF-A0A8B9LTS8-F1
#
_entry.id   AF-A0A8B9LTS8-F1
#
_cell.length_a   1.000
_cell.length_b   1.000
_cell.length_c   1.000
_cell.angle_alpha   90.00
_cell.angle_beta   90.00
_cell.angle_gamma   90.00
#
_symmetry.space_group_name_H-M   'P 1'
#
loop_
_entity.id
_entity.type
_entity.pdbx_description
1 polymer ?
#
loop_
_entity_poly.entity_id
_entity_poly.type
_entity_poly.pdbx_seq_one_letter_code
_entity_poly.pdbx_strand_id
1 'polypeptide(L)'
;KHKTSMKNRYESLFEGIKTPENRTLLNRIYTQLYIIEGESEGVNKEHEILKMEKQSTAMLSGLGEIKIKEDKGPKKIRTVLTKGIAGIGKTVSVQKFILDWAEGKANQDVDFMFVLPFRELNLIKDDQYSLHRLLCAFHPDLKDLDPKIYNTCRIVFIFDGLDESRIPLYFERCKKVSDVTMTSSVGVLISNLLEGELLPSAHIWITSRPAAANQIPPRYISRVTEIQGFNEPQKEEYFRKRISDQDQAQKIISHIKTARSLHIMCHIPVFCWISATVLQQILRQSDTEIPKTLTEMYCHFLITQTSMKNEKYEGSYDRDTEELLESNRTVLLKLAKLAFYQLMKGNVMFYEEDLRESGIDLTEASVYSGICTEIFREECVLYQRKVYSFVHLSFQEFLAALYVFHCYMIKNMEVLEVFEKWISMFENVSLDKLLCGAVDEALKSQNGHLDLFLRFLLGISLESSQKILRGLLMHTVSSSESINKTVQHIIEKMEDSNLPNDRSVNLFLCLTEVKDQHLSRKIQEFLKSEKRSEYKLSAAECSALCYMLQISEEVLDELDLKKYSTSETFAVLVLSLRCLLFLCRLAHCNLTVKHWESICSVLKSENYSLIELDLSKNDLQDSGEELLSAGLKSSHCKLQILRLAYCDLGVKTCEILGSVLNLENSSLKELDLSNNDLQDSGVELLSVGLKSSHCKLETLRLSGCMVTEEGCVSLAAALSSNPFHLKELDLTYNHPGDSGVKLLSARLQDPNCTLNTLRVEHGGKLRIKPGLKKWFCDFTLDPNTVNPHLSLSEDNRRAMRREELQSYPDHPEMFDYWPQVLSRESVTGRCYWEAEWSGRGAAVALSYKTISRKGGESDCWFGGNINSWSLSCSDNRYSVYHNKKRTALRPPPSGCRRIGVYVDCPAGILSFYSVSSDTQSQTNTHLYTLNTTFTEPLYVGFAVYDDSSVSVCEID
;
A
#
# COMPACT_ATOMS: atom_id res chain seq x y z
N LYS A 1 -39.51 22.61 -24.95
CA LYS A 1 -38.43 23.43 -25.56
C LYS A 1 -37.11 23.21 -24.83
N HIS A 2 -37.00 23.56 -23.54
CA HIS A 2 -35.77 23.36 -22.74
C HIS A 2 -35.21 21.92 -22.81
N LYS A 3 -36.01 20.88 -22.51
CA LYS A 3 -35.57 19.46 -22.64
C LYS A 3 -35.01 19.13 -24.03
N THR A 4 -35.64 19.61 -25.10
CA THR A 4 -35.17 19.38 -26.48
C THR A 4 -33.83 20.06 -26.75
N SER A 5 -33.66 21.29 -26.27
CA SER A 5 -32.40 22.04 -26.35
C SER A 5 -31.27 21.32 -25.62
N MET A 6 -31.55 20.86 -24.39
CA MET A 6 -30.61 20.08 -23.57
C MET A 6 -30.27 18.73 -24.20
N LYS A 7 -31.25 18.02 -24.77
CA LYS A 7 -31.01 16.79 -25.54
C LYS A 7 -30.05 17.06 -26.69
N ASN A 8 -30.35 18.04 -27.54
CA ASN A 8 -29.52 18.36 -28.70
C ASN A 8 -28.09 18.78 -28.30
N ARG A 9 -27.92 19.45 -27.16
CA ARG A 9 -26.61 19.90 -26.64
C ARG A 9 -25.74 18.75 -26.12
N TYR A 10 -26.34 17.69 -25.56
CA TYR A 10 -25.61 16.63 -24.84
C TYR A 10 -25.81 15.20 -25.39
N GLU A 11 -26.59 15.01 -26.46
CA GLU A 11 -26.83 13.71 -27.11
C GLU A 11 -25.57 13.09 -27.72
N SER A 12 -24.63 13.92 -28.18
CA SER A 12 -23.42 13.48 -28.84
C SER A 12 -22.16 14.00 -28.16
N LEU A 13 -21.20 13.10 -28.01
CA LEU A 13 -19.81 13.45 -27.79
C LEU A 13 -19.17 13.67 -29.17
N PHE A 14 -18.44 14.77 -29.30
CA PHE A 14 -17.65 15.04 -30.49
C PHE A 14 -16.20 14.65 -30.19
N GLU A 15 -15.72 13.67 -30.94
CA GLU A 15 -14.31 13.29 -31.02
C GLU A 15 -13.76 14.02 -32.25
N GLY A 16 -12.98 15.09 -32.03
CA GLY A 16 -12.60 16.01 -33.11
C GLY A 16 -13.61 17.15 -33.36
N ILE A 17 -13.59 17.71 -34.58
CA ILE A 17 -14.50 18.78 -35.04
C ILE A 17 -15.96 18.29 -35.03
N LYS A 18 -16.90 19.20 -34.72
CA LYS A 18 -18.36 19.01 -34.90
C LYS A 18 -18.76 18.84 -36.38
N THR A 19 -18.44 17.69 -36.99
CA THR A 19 -18.99 17.26 -38.29
C THR A 19 -19.98 16.10 -38.09
N PRO A 20 -20.97 15.91 -38.98
CA PRO A 20 -21.96 14.82 -38.88
C PRO A 20 -21.32 13.41 -38.84
N GLU A 21 -20.15 13.26 -39.46
CA GLU A 21 -19.41 12.00 -39.60
C GLU A 21 -18.63 11.59 -38.32
N ASN A 22 -18.26 12.56 -37.45
CA ASN A 22 -17.54 12.33 -36.18
C ASN A 22 -18.47 12.34 -34.94
N ARG A 23 -19.78 12.23 -35.17
CA ARG A 23 -20.78 12.31 -34.12
C ARG A 23 -20.95 10.96 -33.42
N THR A 24 -20.30 10.78 -32.28
CA THR A 24 -20.49 9.58 -31.45
C THR A 24 -21.62 9.83 -30.45
N LEU A 25 -22.70 9.05 -30.55
CA LEU A 25 -23.81 9.13 -29.59
C LEU A 25 -23.30 8.74 -28.20
N LEU A 26 -23.52 9.62 -27.21
CA LEU A 26 -23.05 9.39 -25.84
C LEU A 26 -23.56 8.04 -25.31
N ASN A 27 -24.83 7.72 -25.56
CA ASN A 27 -25.45 6.45 -25.15
C ASN A 27 -24.77 5.19 -25.76
N ARG A 28 -24.06 5.31 -26.89
CA ARG A 28 -23.37 4.18 -27.54
C ARG A 28 -22.06 3.82 -26.84
N ILE A 29 -21.33 4.83 -26.36
CA ILE A 29 -19.98 4.66 -25.79
C ILE A 29 -19.94 4.82 -24.27
N TYR A 30 -21.01 5.33 -23.66
CA TYR A 30 -21.06 5.52 -22.21
C TYR A 30 -20.96 4.17 -21.49
N THR A 31 -19.95 4.09 -20.62
CA THR A 31 -19.77 3.03 -19.64
C THR A 31 -20.06 3.62 -18.27
N GLN A 32 -20.90 2.96 -17.49
CA GLN A 32 -21.33 3.45 -16.17
C GLN A 32 -20.10 3.60 -15.26
N LEU A 33 -19.95 4.77 -14.63
CA LEU A 33 -18.86 5.01 -13.68
C LEU A 33 -19.24 4.51 -12.28
N TYR A 34 -18.23 4.02 -11.54
CA TYR A 34 -18.38 3.67 -10.13
C TYR A 34 -18.31 4.95 -9.27
N ILE A 35 -19.34 5.18 -8.44
CA ILE A 35 -19.47 6.37 -7.58
C ILE A 35 -19.77 5.91 -6.16
N ILE A 36 -18.98 6.39 -5.20
CA ILE A 36 -19.16 6.12 -3.77
C ILE A 36 -19.66 7.35 -3.02
N GLU A 37 -20.32 7.15 -1.89
CA GLU A 37 -20.71 8.22 -0.95
C GLU A 37 -19.64 8.35 0.15
N GLY A 38 -19.28 9.59 0.51
CA GLY A 38 -18.23 9.89 1.51
C GLY A 38 -16.89 10.33 0.93
N GLU A 39 -15.92 10.60 1.81
CA GLU A 39 -14.53 10.94 1.46
C GLU A 39 -13.64 9.72 1.71
N SER A 40 -12.88 9.28 0.70
CA SER A 40 -11.81 8.31 0.94
C SER A 40 -10.60 8.98 1.63
N GLU A 41 -9.93 8.27 2.54
CA GLU A 41 -8.76 8.80 3.24
C GLU A 41 -7.63 9.12 2.24
N GLY A 42 -7.08 10.35 2.28
CA GLY A 42 -5.93 10.77 1.48
C GLY A 42 -6.23 11.63 0.24
N VAL A 43 -7.49 11.99 -0.01
CA VAL A 43 -7.94 12.60 -1.27
C VAL A 43 -7.44 14.03 -1.54
N ASN A 44 -6.90 14.74 -0.54
CA ASN A 44 -6.77 16.21 -0.57
C ASN A 44 -5.39 16.80 -0.93
N LYS A 45 -4.35 16.03 -1.29
CA LYS A 45 -2.97 16.60 -1.41
C LYS A 45 -2.06 16.18 -2.58
N GLU A 46 -2.46 15.26 -3.46
CA GLU A 46 -1.50 14.62 -4.42
C GLU A 46 -1.87 14.75 -5.91
N HIS A 47 -0.87 14.57 -6.79
CA HIS A 47 -1.00 14.54 -8.26
C HIS A 47 -1.93 13.42 -8.74
N GLU A 48 -2.68 13.71 -9.81
CA GLU A 48 -3.79 12.91 -10.33
C GLU A 48 -3.37 11.49 -10.73
N ILE A 49 -2.17 11.29 -11.29
CA ILE A 49 -1.72 9.97 -11.79
C ILE A 49 -1.19 9.07 -10.68
N LEU A 50 -0.42 9.61 -9.74
CA LEU A 50 0.01 8.85 -8.55
C LEU A 50 -1.19 8.44 -7.71
N LYS A 51 -2.22 9.29 -7.67
CA LYS A 51 -3.47 8.97 -7.02
C LYS A 51 -4.24 7.85 -7.74
N MET A 52 -4.17 7.74 -9.06
CA MET A 52 -4.72 6.59 -9.80
C MET A 52 -3.97 5.30 -9.53
N GLU A 53 -2.63 5.33 -9.51
CA GLU A 53 -1.83 4.15 -9.26
C GLU A 53 -2.13 3.63 -7.84
N LYS A 54 -2.30 4.54 -6.87
CA LYS A 54 -2.83 4.22 -5.53
C LYS A 54 -4.29 3.74 -5.52
N GLN A 55 -5.21 4.38 -6.26
CA GLN A 55 -6.65 4.04 -6.28
C GLN A 55 -6.97 2.77 -7.09
N SER A 56 -6.23 2.51 -8.17
CA SER A 56 -6.28 1.24 -8.91
C SER A 56 -5.77 0.10 -8.02
N THR A 57 -4.71 0.34 -7.26
CA THR A 57 -4.30 -0.57 -6.17
C THR A 57 -5.40 -0.71 -5.10
N ALA A 58 -6.14 0.36 -4.77
CA ALA A 58 -7.27 0.36 -3.83
C ALA A 58 -8.58 -0.28 -4.36
N MET A 59 -8.71 -0.47 -5.69
CA MET A 59 -9.88 -1.08 -6.34
C MET A 59 -9.63 -2.48 -6.87
N LEU A 60 -8.39 -2.82 -7.25
CA LEU A 60 -7.94 -4.21 -7.38
C LEU A 60 -8.03 -4.94 -6.03
N SER A 61 -8.00 -4.19 -4.92
CA SER A 61 -8.26 -4.66 -3.55
C SER A 61 -9.73 -4.69 -3.15
N GLY A 62 -10.63 -4.33 -4.08
CA GLY A 62 -12.05 -4.04 -3.90
C GLY A 62 -12.44 -3.73 -2.45
N LEU A 63 -12.49 -2.43 -2.16
CA LEU A 63 -13.26 -1.92 -1.05
C LEU A 63 -14.73 -2.36 -1.23
N GLY A 64 -15.05 -3.51 -0.65
CA GLY A 64 -16.40 -3.84 -0.23
C GLY A 64 -16.90 -2.66 0.59
N GLU A 65 -18.15 -2.30 0.32
CA GLU A 65 -18.92 -1.25 0.98
C GLU A 65 -18.35 -0.89 2.36
N ILE A 66 -17.64 0.23 2.46
CA ILE A 66 -17.45 0.86 3.76
C ILE A 66 -18.86 1.23 4.18
N LYS A 67 -19.48 0.42 5.04
CA LYS A 67 -20.67 0.81 5.79
C LYS A 67 -20.27 2.05 6.58
N ILE A 68 -20.61 3.20 6.00
CA ILE A 68 -20.60 4.49 6.64
C ILE A 68 -21.41 4.32 7.92
N LYS A 69 -20.83 4.75 9.05
CA LYS A 69 -21.54 4.88 10.33
C LYS A 69 -22.92 5.47 10.06
N GLU A 70 -23.97 4.75 10.46
CA GLU A 70 -25.30 5.34 10.57
C GLU A 70 -25.20 6.56 11.49
N ASP A 71 -25.23 7.77 10.93
CA ASP A 71 -25.34 8.99 11.70
C ASP A 71 -26.64 9.72 11.32
N LYS A 72 -27.57 9.68 12.27
CA LYS A 72 -28.58 10.69 12.60
C LYS A 72 -29.42 11.27 11.46
N GLY A 73 -30.46 10.53 11.10
CA GLY A 73 -31.74 11.07 10.59
C GLY A 73 -31.71 11.74 9.21
N PRO A 74 -32.88 11.94 8.58
CA PRO A 74 -32.94 12.47 7.21
C PRO A 74 -32.65 13.97 7.21
N LYS A 75 -31.39 14.37 7.01
CA LYS A 75 -31.06 15.72 6.55
C LYS A 75 -31.57 15.88 5.11
N LYS A 76 -32.35 16.94 4.85
CA LYS A 76 -32.84 17.27 3.50
C LYS A 76 -31.63 17.55 2.59
N ILE A 77 -31.40 16.70 1.59
CA ILE A 77 -30.27 16.82 0.65
C ILE A 77 -30.52 18.01 -0.28
N ARG A 78 -29.77 19.10 -0.10
CA ARG A 78 -29.82 20.28 -0.99
C ARG A 78 -28.66 20.29 -1.98
N THR A 79 -27.44 20.12 -1.46
CA THR A 79 -26.20 20.31 -2.24
C THR A 79 -25.38 19.02 -2.24
N VAL A 80 -25.07 18.52 -3.43
CA VAL A 80 -24.19 17.37 -3.65
C VAL A 80 -22.89 17.85 -4.28
N LEU A 81 -21.75 17.53 -3.66
CA LEU A 81 -20.42 17.75 -4.22
C LEU A 81 -19.85 16.41 -4.70
N THR A 82 -19.59 16.29 -6.00
CA THR A 82 -18.92 15.13 -6.61
C THR A 82 -17.46 15.46 -6.87
N LYS A 83 -16.58 14.71 -6.21
CA LYS A 83 -15.13 14.80 -6.38
C LYS A 83 -14.64 13.75 -7.36
N GLY A 84 -13.54 14.05 -8.03
CA GLY A 84 -12.84 13.08 -8.87
C GLY A 84 -11.60 13.70 -9.51
N ILE A 85 -10.58 12.88 -9.78
CA ILE A 85 -9.36 13.32 -10.48
C ILE A 85 -9.66 13.77 -11.92
N ALA A 86 -8.74 14.47 -12.60
CA ALA A 86 -9.00 14.89 -13.98
C ALA A 86 -9.20 13.67 -14.88
N GLY A 87 -9.95 13.85 -15.98
CA GLY A 87 -10.20 12.76 -16.93
C GLY A 87 -11.13 11.64 -16.44
N ILE A 88 -11.46 11.55 -15.14
CA ILE A 88 -12.23 10.44 -14.54
C ILE A 88 -13.67 10.33 -15.04
N GLY A 89 -14.18 11.36 -15.74
CA GLY A 89 -15.54 11.36 -16.30
C GLY A 89 -16.56 12.18 -15.51
N LYS A 90 -16.14 13.16 -14.69
CA LYS A 90 -17.03 14.11 -13.98
C LYS A 90 -18.03 14.79 -14.95
N THR A 91 -17.51 15.52 -15.94
CA THR A 91 -18.33 16.20 -16.96
C THR A 91 -19.17 15.22 -17.79
N VAL A 92 -18.62 14.06 -18.16
CA VAL A 92 -19.37 13.05 -18.93
C VAL A 92 -20.55 12.49 -18.10
N SER A 93 -20.41 12.36 -16.78
CA SER A 93 -21.50 11.97 -15.88
C SER A 93 -22.60 13.01 -15.83
N VAL A 94 -22.23 14.30 -15.76
CA VAL A 94 -23.18 15.41 -15.85
C VAL A 94 -23.94 15.36 -17.17
N GLN A 95 -23.24 15.19 -18.29
CA GLN A 95 -23.85 15.09 -19.62
C GLN A 95 -24.81 13.90 -19.72
N LYS A 96 -24.44 12.74 -19.19
CA LYS A 96 -25.30 11.55 -19.17
C LYS A 96 -26.56 11.76 -18.34
N PHE A 97 -26.41 12.35 -17.14
CA PHE A 97 -27.53 12.65 -16.25
C PHE A 97 -28.57 13.58 -16.91
N ILE A 98 -28.08 14.61 -17.61
CA ILE A 98 -28.94 15.54 -18.35
C ILE A 98 -29.62 14.82 -19.52
N LEU A 99 -28.88 13.98 -20.26
CA LEU A 99 -29.43 13.26 -21.40
C LEU A 99 -30.55 12.31 -20.98
N ASP A 100 -30.38 11.58 -19.88
CA ASP A 100 -31.43 10.70 -19.35
C ASP A 100 -32.68 11.46 -18.88
N TRP A 101 -32.50 12.65 -18.30
CA TRP A 101 -33.62 13.54 -17.97
C TRP A 101 -34.32 14.07 -19.22
N ALA A 102 -33.56 14.49 -20.23
CA ALA A 102 -34.09 15.06 -21.47
C ALA A 102 -34.79 13.99 -22.35
N GLU A 103 -34.35 12.74 -22.30
CA GLU A 103 -34.93 11.59 -23.01
C GLU A 103 -36.12 10.94 -22.27
N GLY A 104 -36.41 11.35 -21.03
CA GLY A 104 -37.53 10.79 -20.28
C GLY A 104 -37.20 9.53 -19.47
N LYS A 105 -35.93 9.14 -19.36
CA LYS A 105 -35.48 7.89 -18.74
C LYS A 105 -35.37 7.98 -17.21
N ALA A 106 -34.97 9.13 -16.67
CA ALA A 106 -34.75 9.33 -15.23
C ALA A 106 -35.11 10.76 -14.78
N ASN A 107 -35.28 10.98 -13.46
CA ASN A 107 -35.45 12.30 -12.82
C ASN A 107 -36.59 13.16 -13.39
N GLN A 108 -37.70 12.54 -13.81
CA GLN A 108 -38.84 13.25 -14.43
C GLN A 108 -39.64 14.12 -13.45
N ASP A 109 -39.34 14.03 -12.17
CA ASP A 109 -39.85 14.92 -11.11
C ASP A 109 -39.15 16.29 -11.10
N VAL A 110 -38.10 16.50 -11.90
CA VAL A 110 -37.41 17.79 -12.07
C VAL A 110 -37.96 18.53 -13.30
N ASP A 111 -38.42 19.76 -13.10
CA ASP A 111 -38.97 20.62 -14.14
C ASP A 111 -37.87 21.28 -14.99
N PHE A 112 -36.81 21.78 -14.33
CA PHE A 112 -35.69 22.46 -14.96
C PHE A 112 -34.33 21.95 -14.46
N MET A 113 -33.44 21.66 -15.41
CA MET A 113 -32.01 21.46 -15.12
C MET A 113 -31.21 22.58 -15.79
N PHE A 114 -30.42 23.32 -14.99
CA PHE A 114 -29.57 24.39 -15.47
C PHE A 114 -28.10 24.03 -15.26
N VAL A 115 -27.36 23.94 -16.37
CA VAL A 115 -25.92 23.68 -16.34
C VAL A 115 -25.18 25.00 -16.46
N LEU A 116 -24.26 25.22 -15.53
CA LEU A 116 -23.44 26.42 -15.40
C LEU A 116 -21.97 25.99 -15.19
N PRO A 117 -21.20 25.77 -16.26
CA PRO A 117 -19.79 25.41 -16.13
C PRO A 117 -18.99 26.60 -15.57
N PHE A 118 -18.15 26.38 -14.56
CA PHE A 118 -17.32 27.45 -13.98
C PHE A 118 -16.37 28.08 -15.00
N ARG A 119 -15.89 27.26 -15.95
CA ARG A 119 -15.15 27.70 -17.14
C ARG A 119 -15.82 28.86 -17.88
N GLU A 120 -17.12 28.72 -18.13
CA GLU A 120 -17.95 29.69 -18.83
C GLU A 120 -18.28 30.89 -17.93
N LEU A 121 -18.52 30.65 -16.64
CA LEU A 121 -18.82 31.69 -15.66
C LEU A 121 -17.65 32.68 -15.47
N ASN A 122 -16.40 32.21 -15.55
CA ASN A 122 -15.20 33.06 -15.43
C ASN A 122 -15.11 34.18 -16.47
N LEU A 123 -15.77 34.02 -17.63
CA LEU A 123 -15.75 35.02 -18.70
C LEU A 123 -16.57 36.28 -18.38
N ILE A 124 -17.46 36.17 -17.40
CA ILE A 124 -18.32 37.24 -16.96
C ILE A 124 -17.48 38.20 -16.08
N LYS A 125 -16.97 39.27 -16.70
CA LYS A 125 -16.33 40.39 -15.97
C LYS A 125 -17.39 41.22 -15.25
N ASP A 126 -17.02 41.87 -14.14
CA ASP A 126 -17.84 42.52 -13.08
C ASP A 126 -19.07 43.38 -13.49
N ASP A 127 -20.01 42.82 -14.24
CA ASP A 127 -21.33 43.37 -14.49
C ASP A 127 -22.32 42.82 -13.44
N GLN A 128 -23.30 43.63 -13.07
CA GLN A 128 -24.38 43.22 -12.17
C GLN A 128 -25.40 42.36 -12.94
N TYR A 129 -25.48 41.07 -12.62
CA TYR A 129 -26.44 40.11 -13.19
C TYR A 129 -27.56 39.79 -12.21
N SER A 130 -28.78 39.62 -12.72
CA SER A 130 -29.82 38.89 -12.01
C SER A 130 -29.72 37.39 -12.33
N LEU A 131 -30.23 36.52 -11.47
CA LEU A 131 -30.20 35.08 -11.73
C LEU A 131 -30.93 34.72 -13.02
N HIS A 132 -32.08 35.34 -13.30
CA HIS A 132 -32.79 35.11 -14.56
C HIS A 132 -31.98 35.57 -15.78
N ARG A 133 -31.31 36.73 -15.71
CA ARG A 133 -30.45 37.22 -16.81
C ARG A 133 -29.27 36.27 -17.04
N LEU A 134 -28.68 35.73 -15.96
CA LEU A 134 -27.63 34.73 -16.03
C LEU A 134 -28.17 33.45 -16.70
N LEU A 135 -29.31 32.93 -16.27
CA LEU A 135 -29.92 31.73 -16.87
C LEU A 135 -30.26 31.89 -18.35
N CYS A 136 -30.84 33.03 -18.75
CA CYS A 136 -31.14 33.33 -20.15
C CYS A 136 -29.89 33.48 -21.02
N ALA A 137 -28.73 33.77 -20.40
CA ALA A 137 -27.46 33.76 -21.09
C ALA A 137 -27.08 32.31 -21.48
N PHE A 138 -27.09 31.39 -20.51
CA PHE A 138 -26.71 29.99 -20.74
C PHE A 138 -27.77 29.17 -21.49
N HIS A 139 -29.04 29.57 -21.36
CA HIS A 139 -30.21 28.88 -21.89
C HIS A 139 -31.14 29.91 -22.58
N PRO A 140 -30.84 30.30 -23.84
CA PRO A 140 -31.59 31.34 -24.56
C PRO A 140 -33.08 31.04 -24.74
N ASP A 141 -33.46 29.76 -24.65
CA ASP A 141 -34.85 29.29 -24.74
C ASP A 141 -35.74 29.78 -23.59
N LEU A 142 -35.16 30.39 -22.54
CA LEU A 142 -35.85 30.91 -21.36
C LEU A 142 -36.18 32.41 -21.44
N LYS A 143 -35.77 33.11 -22.51
CA LYS A 143 -35.92 34.58 -22.61
C LYS A 143 -37.35 35.08 -22.43
N ASP A 144 -38.34 34.29 -22.85
CA ASP A 144 -39.76 34.65 -22.78
C ASP A 144 -40.46 34.14 -21.50
N LEU A 145 -39.71 33.53 -20.57
CA LEU A 145 -40.26 32.92 -19.36
C LEU A 145 -40.37 33.95 -18.23
N ASP A 146 -41.51 34.00 -17.54
CA ASP A 146 -41.65 34.82 -16.32
C ASP A 146 -40.71 34.27 -15.22
N PRO A 147 -39.76 35.08 -14.71
CA PRO A 147 -38.83 34.66 -13.65
C PRO A 147 -39.51 34.11 -12.39
N LYS A 148 -40.76 34.50 -12.10
CA LYS A 148 -41.48 34.06 -10.90
C LYS A 148 -41.81 32.57 -10.91
N ILE A 149 -41.85 31.94 -12.09
CA ILE A 149 -42.14 30.51 -12.22
C ILE A 149 -41.09 29.63 -11.54
N TYR A 150 -39.85 30.14 -11.40
CA TYR A 150 -38.77 29.40 -10.76
C TYR A 150 -39.06 29.08 -9.29
N ASN A 151 -39.89 29.88 -8.61
CA ASN A 151 -40.26 29.64 -7.21
C ASN A 151 -41.23 28.46 -7.04
N THR A 152 -41.97 28.09 -8.09
CA THR A 152 -42.96 27.00 -8.07
C THR A 152 -42.45 25.69 -8.66
N CYS A 153 -41.31 25.73 -9.36
CA CYS A 153 -40.75 24.57 -10.05
C CYS A 153 -39.69 23.85 -9.22
N ARG A 154 -39.54 22.55 -9.48
CA ARG A 154 -38.40 21.76 -8.99
C ARG A 154 -37.21 21.96 -9.91
N ILE A 155 -36.20 22.63 -9.39
CA ILE A 155 -35.01 23.05 -10.16
C ILE A 155 -33.78 22.31 -9.66
N VAL A 156 -32.93 21.89 -10.60
CA VAL A 156 -31.58 21.40 -10.33
C VAL A 156 -30.57 22.33 -11.02
N PHE A 157 -29.64 22.89 -10.24
CA PHE A 157 -28.47 23.59 -10.76
C PHE A 157 -27.28 22.64 -10.79
N ILE A 158 -26.59 22.57 -11.91
CA ILE A 158 -25.37 21.78 -12.08
C ILE A 158 -24.21 22.73 -12.35
N PHE A 159 -23.32 22.88 -11.38
CA PHE A 159 -22.08 23.63 -11.50
C PHE A 159 -20.93 22.67 -11.84
N ASP A 160 -20.49 22.68 -13.09
CA ASP A 160 -19.44 21.78 -13.56
C ASP A 160 -18.06 22.44 -13.47
N GLY A 161 -17.09 21.78 -12.83
CA GLY A 161 -15.67 22.15 -12.82
C GLY A 161 -15.30 23.27 -11.83
N LEU A 162 -15.66 23.16 -10.55
CA LEU A 162 -15.29 24.15 -9.51
C LEU A 162 -13.77 24.42 -9.43
N ASP A 163 -12.95 23.43 -9.74
CA ASP A 163 -11.49 23.56 -9.82
C ASP A 163 -11.00 24.49 -10.93
N GLU A 164 -11.87 24.86 -11.86
CA GLU A 164 -11.61 25.82 -12.92
C GLU A 164 -12.07 27.23 -12.54
N SER A 165 -12.73 27.42 -11.38
CA SER A 165 -13.28 28.71 -10.95
C SER A 165 -12.17 29.71 -10.59
N ARG A 166 -12.28 30.92 -11.15
CA ARG A 166 -11.54 32.12 -10.73
C ARG A 166 -12.44 33.12 -10.00
N ILE A 167 -13.73 32.80 -9.85
CA ILE A 167 -14.72 33.66 -9.22
C ILE A 167 -14.57 33.52 -7.70
N PRO A 168 -14.32 34.61 -6.97
CA PRO A 168 -14.24 34.56 -5.52
C PRO A 168 -15.64 34.30 -4.93
N LEU A 169 -15.78 33.16 -4.26
CA LEU A 169 -17.00 32.77 -3.55
C LEU A 169 -16.92 33.29 -2.11
N TYR A 170 -17.68 34.34 -1.82
CA TYR A 170 -17.75 34.92 -0.48
C TYR A 170 -18.94 34.32 0.27
N PHE A 171 -18.71 33.73 1.43
CA PHE A 171 -19.76 33.17 2.30
C PHE A 171 -19.93 33.94 3.61
N GLU A 172 -19.06 34.92 3.86
CA GLU A 172 -19.05 35.74 5.07
C GLU A 172 -19.19 37.20 4.66
N ARG A 173 -20.23 37.88 5.16
CA ARG A 173 -20.58 39.29 4.85
C ARG A 173 -21.03 39.56 3.40
N CYS A 174 -21.68 38.60 2.76
CA CYS A 174 -22.29 38.80 1.43
C CYS A 174 -23.58 39.62 1.46
N LYS A 175 -23.83 40.39 0.38
CA LYS A 175 -25.13 41.02 0.12
C LYS A 175 -26.17 39.90 -0.04
N LYS A 176 -27.24 39.93 0.76
CA LYS A 176 -28.35 38.98 0.62
C LYS A 176 -29.13 39.26 -0.66
N VAL A 177 -29.28 38.24 -1.49
CA VAL A 177 -30.03 38.28 -2.74
C VAL A 177 -31.07 37.16 -2.67
N SER A 178 -32.33 37.53 -2.45
CA SER A 178 -33.45 36.58 -2.29
C SER A 178 -34.40 36.53 -3.49
N ASP A 179 -34.34 37.53 -4.38
CA ASP A 179 -35.16 37.61 -5.59
C ASP A 179 -34.33 37.33 -6.85
N VAL A 180 -34.88 36.51 -7.76
CA VAL A 180 -34.26 36.12 -9.03
C VAL A 180 -34.02 37.29 -10.00
N THR A 181 -34.66 38.45 -9.77
CA THR A 181 -34.55 39.69 -10.54
C THR A 181 -33.52 40.67 -9.97
N MET A 182 -33.12 40.51 -8.70
CA MET A 182 -32.11 41.36 -8.08
C MET A 182 -30.75 41.15 -8.71
N THR A 183 -30.04 42.24 -8.98
CA THR A 183 -28.72 42.17 -9.62
C THR A 183 -27.58 42.13 -8.59
N SER A 184 -26.60 41.27 -8.83
CA SER A 184 -25.36 41.16 -8.06
C SER A 184 -24.21 40.61 -8.91
N SER A 185 -23.02 40.44 -8.33
CA SER A 185 -21.94 39.70 -9.01
C SER A 185 -22.26 38.21 -9.06
N VAL A 186 -21.70 37.50 -10.03
CA VAL A 186 -21.90 36.05 -10.21
C VAL A 186 -21.50 35.28 -8.96
N GLY A 187 -20.38 35.63 -8.33
CA GLY A 187 -19.94 35.02 -7.07
C GLY A 187 -20.97 35.16 -5.95
N VAL A 188 -21.58 36.33 -5.79
CA VAL A 188 -22.63 36.57 -4.78
C VAL A 188 -23.91 35.78 -5.11
N LEU A 189 -24.31 35.69 -6.39
CA LEU A 189 -25.46 34.88 -6.79
C LEU A 189 -25.26 33.39 -6.48
N ILE A 190 -24.07 32.84 -6.79
CA ILE A 190 -23.73 31.43 -6.51
C ILE A 190 -23.69 31.19 -4.99
N SER A 191 -23.04 32.06 -4.22
CA SER A 191 -23.03 31.94 -2.75
C SER A 191 -24.44 31.96 -2.16
N ASN A 192 -25.32 32.88 -2.59
CA ASN A 192 -26.71 32.94 -2.10
C ASN A 192 -27.55 31.73 -2.52
N LEU A 193 -27.29 31.11 -3.69
CA LEU A 193 -27.91 29.84 -4.09
C LEU A 193 -27.48 28.69 -3.17
N LEU A 194 -26.18 28.62 -2.85
CA LEU A 194 -25.61 27.60 -1.96
C LEU A 194 -26.09 27.76 -0.51
N GLU A 195 -26.16 28.99 -0.01
CA GLU A 195 -26.69 29.34 1.31
C GLU A 195 -28.20 29.07 1.42
N GLY A 196 -28.91 29.10 0.30
CA GLY A 196 -30.36 28.89 0.24
C GLY A 196 -31.20 30.12 0.48
N GLU A 197 -30.59 31.30 0.46
CA GLU A 197 -31.28 32.60 0.41
C GLU A 197 -31.95 32.82 -0.94
N LEU A 198 -31.33 32.34 -2.04
CA LEU A 198 -31.88 32.36 -3.39
C LEU A 198 -32.38 30.96 -3.79
N LEU A 199 -33.63 30.87 -4.25
CA LEU A 199 -34.32 29.62 -4.61
C LEU A 199 -34.13 28.50 -3.55
N PRO A 200 -34.78 28.61 -2.37
CA PRO A 200 -34.59 27.68 -1.25
C PRO A 200 -35.02 26.23 -1.55
N SER A 201 -35.84 26.00 -2.57
CA SER A 201 -36.29 24.67 -3.00
C SER A 201 -35.38 23.99 -4.03
N ALA A 202 -34.37 24.69 -4.56
CA ALA A 202 -33.50 24.16 -5.61
C ALA A 202 -32.48 23.14 -5.06
N HIS A 203 -32.20 22.13 -5.87
CA HIS A 203 -31.11 21.18 -5.63
C HIS A 203 -29.88 21.62 -6.41
N ILE A 204 -28.70 21.39 -5.86
CA ILE A 204 -27.44 21.83 -6.43
C ILE A 204 -26.49 20.64 -6.52
N TRP A 205 -25.93 20.42 -7.71
CA TRP A 205 -24.89 19.44 -7.96
C TRP A 205 -23.63 20.15 -8.43
N ILE A 206 -22.51 19.92 -7.76
CA ILE A 206 -21.23 20.54 -8.06
C ILE A 206 -20.21 19.45 -8.37
N THR A 207 -19.45 19.58 -9.45
CA THR A 207 -18.30 18.71 -9.72
C THR A 207 -16.99 19.45 -9.46
N SER A 208 -16.00 18.77 -8.91
CA SER A 208 -14.70 19.39 -8.62
C SER A 208 -13.56 18.37 -8.54
N ARG A 209 -12.32 18.82 -8.82
CA ARG A 209 -11.14 18.11 -8.32
C ARG A 209 -11.01 18.25 -6.80
N PRO A 210 -10.52 17.23 -6.10
CA PRO A 210 -10.39 17.26 -4.63
C PRO A 210 -9.67 18.49 -4.07
N ALA A 211 -8.60 18.94 -4.73
CA ALA A 211 -7.80 20.07 -4.30
C ALA A 211 -8.59 21.40 -4.25
N ALA A 212 -9.66 21.54 -5.03
CA ALA A 212 -10.49 22.73 -5.09
C ALA A 212 -11.81 22.60 -4.30
N ALA A 213 -12.10 21.43 -3.74
CA ALA A 213 -13.32 21.19 -2.98
C ALA A 213 -13.44 22.09 -1.74
N ASN A 214 -12.31 22.53 -1.18
CA ASN A 214 -12.24 23.42 -0.03
C ASN A 214 -12.65 24.87 -0.31
N GLN A 215 -12.86 25.25 -1.59
CA GLN A 215 -13.39 26.58 -1.94
C GLN A 215 -14.82 26.78 -1.40
N ILE A 216 -15.55 25.70 -1.12
CA ILE A 216 -16.89 25.74 -0.54
C ILE A 216 -16.83 25.17 0.89
N PRO A 217 -17.24 25.94 1.91
CA PRO A 217 -17.27 25.45 3.29
C PRO A 217 -18.16 24.19 3.44
N PRO A 218 -17.71 23.15 4.16
CA PRO A 218 -18.46 21.89 4.34
C PRO A 218 -19.88 22.06 4.86
N ARG A 219 -20.15 23.14 5.64
CA ARG A 219 -21.49 23.48 6.15
C ARG A 219 -22.55 23.68 5.06
N TYR A 220 -22.16 24.02 3.83
CA TYR A 220 -23.06 24.23 2.70
C TYR A 220 -23.19 22.99 1.79
N ILE A 221 -22.49 21.89 2.12
CA ILE A 221 -22.52 20.64 1.37
C ILE A 221 -23.32 19.62 2.17
N SER A 222 -24.41 19.12 1.59
CA SER A 222 -25.26 18.11 2.24
C SER A 222 -24.70 16.71 2.08
N ARG A 223 -24.10 16.42 0.92
CA ARG A 223 -23.56 15.11 0.57
C ARG A 223 -22.32 15.25 -0.29
N VAL A 224 -21.31 14.42 -0.02
CA VAL A 224 -20.10 14.29 -0.83
C VAL A 224 -20.11 12.93 -1.52
N THR A 225 -19.80 12.90 -2.80
CA THR A 225 -19.62 11.69 -3.60
C THR A 225 -18.27 11.71 -4.29
N GLU A 226 -17.69 10.55 -4.57
CA GLU A 226 -16.42 10.44 -5.29
C GLU A 226 -16.57 9.50 -6.49
N ILE A 227 -16.20 9.98 -7.68
CA ILE A 227 -16.09 9.14 -8.89
C ILE A 227 -14.75 8.42 -8.83
N GLN A 228 -14.83 7.11 -8.88
CA GLN A 228 -13.71 6.22 -8.67
C GLN A 228 -13.05 5.82 -10.00
N GLY A 229 -13.77 5.70 -11.12
CA GLY A 229 -13.20 5.36 -12.44
C GLY A 229 -13.77 4.07 -13.01
N PHE A 230 -13.03 3.42 -13.93
CA PHE A 230 -13.38 2.12 -14.51
C PHE A 230 -12.75 0.96 -13.73
N ASN A 231 -13.57 0.04 -13.25
CA ASN A 231 -13.13 -1.28 -12.80
C ASN A 231 -12.76 -2.19 -13.98
N GLU A 232 -12.25 -3.38 -13.70
CA GLU A 232 -11.80 -4.32 -14.73
C GLU A 232 -12.86 -4.67 -15.79
N PRO A 233 -14.11 -5.05 -15.41
CA PRO A 233 -15.18 -5.24 -16.39
C PRO A 233 -15.47 -3.99 -17.24
N GLN A 234 -15.50 -2.81 -16.61
CA GLN A 234 -15.82 -1.55 -17.28
C GLN A 234 -14.75 -1.13 -18.30
N LYS A 235 -13.47 -1.42 -18.04
CA LYS A 235 -12.38 -1.18 -19.00
C LYS A 235 -12.66 -1.95 -20.30
N GLU A 236 -12.93 -3.26 -20.19
CA GLU A 236 -13.23 -4.09 -21.36
C GLU A 236 -14.51 -3.66 -22.06
N GLU A 237 -15.57 -3.35 -21.29
CA GLU A 237 -16.84 -2.86 -21.83
C GLU A 237 -16.63 -1.60 -22.66
N TYR A 238 -15.83 -0.65 -22.18
CA TYR A 238 -15.49 0.56 -22.89
C TYR A 238 -14.82 0.26 -24.24
N PHE A 239 -13.77 -0.57 -24.26
CA PHE A 239 -13.07 -0.91 -25.50
C PHE A 239 -13.97 -1.63 -26.51
N ARG A 240 -14.80 -2.57 -26.06
CA ARG A 240 -15.78 -3.28 -26.92
C ARG A 240 -16.86 -2.37 -27.48
N LYS A 241 -17.31 -1.37 -26.71
CA LYS A 241 -18.28 -0.37 -27.18
C LYS A 241 -17.68 0.62 -28.16
N ARG A 242 -16.42 1.02 -27.94
CA ARG A 242 -15.73 2.06 -28.71
C ARG A 242 -15.19 1.56 -30.04
N ILE A 243 -14.76 0.30 -30.11
CA ILE A 243 -14.16 -0.32 -31.30
C ILE A 243 -15.22 -1.21 -31.96
N SER A 244 -15.59 -0.91 -33.20
CA SER A 244 -16.65 -1.65 -33.89
C SER A 244 -16.22 -3.08 -34.26
N ASP A 245 -14.95 -3.29 -34.63
CA ASP A 245 -14.35 -4.59 -34.91
C ASP A 245 -13.98 -5.31 -33.61
N GLN A 246 -14.65 -6.43 -33.33
CA GLN A 246 -14.45 -7.18 -32.09
C GLN A 246 -13.12 -7.93 -32.03
N ASP A 247 -12.54 -8.34 -33.16
CA ASP A 247 -11.23 -8.99 -33.19
C ASP A 247 -10.13 -7.96 -32.89
N GLN A 248 -10.27 -6.74 -33.45
CA GLN A 248 -9.38 -5.63 -33.12
C GLN A 248 -9.53 -5.22 -31.65
N ALA A 249 -10.77 -5.15 -31.14
CA ALA A 249 -11.04 -4.85 -29.74
C ALA A 249 -10.37 -5.87 -28.81
N GLN A 250 -10.48 -7.16 -29.12
CA GLN A 250 -9.88 -8.22 -28.32
C GLN A 250 -8.34 -8.18 -28.34
N LYS A 251 -7.72 -7.85 -29.49
CA LYS A 251 -6.27 -7.63 -29.58
C LYS A 251 -5.82 -6.45 -28.73
N ILE A 252 -6.54 -5.33 -28.77
CA ILE A 252 -6.24 -4.13 -27.96
C ILE A 252 -6.40 -4.45 -26.47
N ILE A 253 -7.50 -5.09 -26.06
CA ILE A 253 -7.72 -5.49 -24.67
C ILE A 253 -6.61 -6.42 -24.18
N SER A 254 -6.23 -7.42 -24.98
CA SER A 254 -5.13 -8.34 -24.67
C SER A 254 -3.82 -7.58 -24.48
N HIS A 255 -3.48 -6.68 -25.43
CA HIS A 255 -2.27 -5.87 -25.33
C HIS A 255 -2.28 -4.98 -24.09
N ILE A 256 -3.39 -4.28 -23.81
CA ILE A 256 -3.51 -3.43 -22.62
C ILE A 256 -3.32 -4.25 -21.36
N LYS A 257 -3.91 -5.44 -21.26
CA LYS A 257 -3.70 -6.34 -20.11
C LYS A 257 -2.24 -6.73 -19.93
N THR A 258 -1.55 -7.08 -21.03
CA THR A 258 -0.11 -7.41 -20.97
C THR A 258 0.77 -6.20 -20.63
N ALA A 259 0.37 -4.99 -21.05
CA ALA A 259 1.08 -3.74 -20.78
C ALA A 259 0.55 -3.11 -19.49
N ARG A 260 0.97 -3.64 -18.33
CA ARG A 260 0.37 -3.31 -17.03
C ARG A 260 0.33 -1.81 -16.67
N SER A 261 1.33 -1.02 -17.09
CA SER A 261 1.29 0.44 -16.94
C SER A 261 0.06 1.05 -17.65
N LEU A 262 -0.18 0.64 -18.90
CA LEU A 262 -1.36 1.07 -19.66
C LEU A 262 -2.66 0.56 -19.04
N HIS A 263 -2.67 -0.67 -18.56
CA HIS A 263 -3.81 -1.27 -17.87
C HIS A 263 -4.24 -0.48 -16.62
N ILE A 264 -3.27 -0.06 -15.81
CA ILE A 264 -3.51 0.78 -14.62
C ILE A 264 -4.02 2.15 -15.05
N MET A 265 -3.40 2.76 -16.06
CA MET A 265 -3.84 4.07 -16.55
C MET A 265 -5.27 4.06 -17.09
N CYS A 266 -5.67 2.99 -17.77
CA CYS A 266 -7.04 2.78 -18.27
C CYS A 266 -8.09 2.71 -17.16
N HIS A 267 -7.71 2.80 -15.89
CA HIS A 267 -8.65 3.10 -14.82
C HIS A 267 -9.35 4.46 -15.00
N ILE A 268 -8.63 5.48 -15.51
CA ILE A 268 -9.25 6.73 -15.93
C ILE A 268 -9.75 6.59 -17.37
N PRO A 269 -11.03 6.89 -17.64
CA PRO A 269 -11.62 6.81 -18.97
C PRO A 269 -10.86 7.58 -20.07
N VAL A 270 -10.25 8.74 -19.75
CA VAL A 270 -9.46 9.49 -20.74
C VAL A 270 -8.27 8.69 -21.28
N PHE A 271 -7.62 7.86 -20.45
CA PHE A 271 -6.53 7.00 -20.93
C PHE A 271 -7.07 5.82 -21.74
N CYS A 272 -8.24 5.26 -21.41
CA CYS A 272 -8.87 4.28 -22.29
C CYS A 272 -9.12 4.86 -23.68
N TRP A 273 -9.58 6.11 -23.75
CA TRP A 273 -9.78 6.81 -25.00
C TRP A 273 -8.47 7.03 -25.77
N ILE A 274 -7.42 7.56 -25.11
CA ILE A 274 -6.08 7.72 -25.72
C ILE A 274 -5.56 6.38 -26.25
N SER A 275 -5.60 5.33 -25.42
CA SER A 275 -5.14 4.00 -25.79
C SER A 275 -5.93 3.42 -26.96
N ALA A 276 -7.25 3.59 -26.97
CA ALA A 276 -8.09 3.13 -28.07
C ALA A 276 -7.74 3.86 -29.38
N THR A 277 -7.51 5.17 -29.34
CA THR A 277 -7.18 5.99 -30.53
C THR A 277 -5.81 5.61 -31.09
N VAL A 278 -4.77 5.56 -30.24
CA VAL A 278 -3.40 5.22 -30.68
C VAL A 278 -3.32 3.80 -31.21
N LEU A 279 -3.82 2.82 -30.45
CA LEU A 279 -3.68 1.41 -30.81
C LEU A 279 -4.53 1.05 -32.04
N GLN A 280 -5.69 1.70 -32.26
CA GLN A 280 -6.44 1.50 -33.49
C GLN A 280 -5.65 1.97 -34.72
N GLN A 281 -4.94 3.09 -34.62
CA GLN A 281 -4.15 3.63 -35.73
C GLN A 281 -2.91 2.78 -36.00
N ILE A 282 -2.18 2.40 -34.94
CA ILE A 282 -0.99 1.55 -35.05
C ILE A 282 -1.35 0.19 -35.62
N LEU A 283 -2.44 -0.45 -35.18
CA LEU A 283 -2.86 -1.75 -35.72
C LEU A 283 -3.32 -1.72 -37.19
N ARG A 284 -3.58 -0.53 -37.76
CA ARG A 284 -3.83 -0.37 -39.21
C ARG A 284 -2.52 -0.33 -40.01
N GLN A 285 -1.40 0.00 -39.38
CA GLN A 285 -0.08 0.10 -39.99
C GLN A 285 0.74 -1.17 -39.62
N SER A 286 0.97 -2.06 -40.58
CA SER A 286 1.46 -3.42 -40.32
C SER A 286 2.88 -3.54 -39.72
N ASP A 287 3.68 -2.46 -39.70
CA ASP A 287 5.13 -2.48 -39.39
C ASP A 287 5.54 -1.66 -38.16
N THR A 288 4.60 -1.12 -37.36
CA THR A 288 4.95 -0.26 -36.20
C THR A 288 4.92 -1.03 -34.87
N GLU A 289 6.01 -0.96 -34.09
CA GLU A 289 6.07 -1.54 -32.75
C GLU A 289 5.04 -0.88 -31.81
N ILE A 290 4.38 -1.69 -30.98
CA ILE A 290 3.39 -1.18 -30.03
C ILE A 290 4.11 -0.44 -28.89
N PRO A 291 3.67 0.78 -28.51
CA PRO A 291 4.30 1.57 -27.46
C PRO A 291 4.35 0.83 -26.12
N LYS A 292 5.51 0.83 -25.47
CA LYS A 292 5.74 0.13 -24.19
C LYS A 292 5.75 1.07 -23.00
N THR A 293 6.04 2.35 -23.24
CA THR A 293 6.09 3.37 -22.19
C THR A 293 4.99 4.42 -22.33
N LEU A 294 4.74 5.19 -21.26
CA LEU A 294 3.74 6.24 -21.28
C LEU A 294 4.13 7.36 -22.24
N THR A 295 5.40 7.72 -22.30
CA THR A 295 5.90 8.73 -23.23
C THR A 295 5.72 8.30 -24.68
N GLU A 296 6.05 7.04 -25.02
CA GLU A 296 5.85 6.53 -26.39
C GLU A 296 4.37 6.62 -26.80
N MET A 297 3.44 6.27 -25.90
CA MET A 297 1.99 6.42 -26.16
C MET A 297 1.60 7.87 -26.47
N TYR A 298 2.13 8.85 -25.75
CA TYR A 298 1.84 10.26 -25.99
C TYR A 298 2.50 10.80 -27.26
N CYS A 299 3.71 10.33 -27.60
CA CYS A 299 4.35 10.62 -28.88
C CYS A 299 3.50 10.13 -30.06
N HIS A 300 3.05 8.88 -30.03
CA HIS A 300 2.19 8.32 -31.07
C HIS A 300 0.80 8.97 -31.10
N PHE A 301 0.26 9.38 -29.95
CA PHE A 301 -0.96 10.16 -29.92
C PHE A 301 -0.78 11.51 -30.61
N LEU A 302 0.29 12.25 -30.32
CA LEU A 302 0.59 13.53 -30.97
C LEU A 302 0.70 13.39 -32.49
N ILE A 303 1.37 12.33 -32.96
CA ILE A 303 1.48 12.01 -34.39
C ILE A 303 0.11 11.70 -34.99
N THR A 304 -0.68 10.85 -34.33
CA THR A 304 -2.03 10.47 -34.80
C THR A 304 -2.92 11.70 -34.96
N GLN A 305 -2.90 12.61 -33.97
CA GLN A 305 -3.67 13.86 -34.04
C GLN A 305 -3.18 14.79 -35.15
N THR A 306 -1.86 14.86 -35.36
CA THR A 306 -1.26 15.68 -36.43
C THR A 306 -1.53 15.08 -37.82
N SER A 307 -1.60 13.76 -37.94
CA SER A 307 -1.98 13.03 -39.16
C SER A 307 -3.45 13.29 -39.51
N MET A 308 -4.35 13.10 -38.55
CA MET A 308 -5.77 13.40 -38.71
C MET A 308 -6.00 14.88 -39.10
N LYS A 309 -5.11 15.80 -38.67
CA LYS A 309 -5.15 17.19 -39.06
C LYS A 309 -4.86 17.41 -40.54
N ASN A 310 -3.75 16.86 -41.02
CA ASN A 310 -3.29 17.08 -42.38
C ASN A 310 -4.21 16.41 -43.40
N GLU A 311 -4.72 15.20 -43.11
CA GLU A 311 -5.69 14.51 -43.97
C GLU A 311 -6.93 15.38 -44.27
N LYS A 312 -7.40 16.12 -43.25
CA LYS A 312 -8.66 16.88 -43.34
C LYS A 312 -8.55 18.25 -44.00
N TYR A 313 -7.39 18.93 -43.93
CA TYR A 313 -7.23 20.30 -44.43
C TYR A 313 -6.23 20.45 -45.56
N GLU A 314 -5.25 19.55 -45.64
CA GLU A 314 -4.18 19.59 -46.64
C GLU A 314 -4.36 18.51 -47.72
N GLY A 315 -5.25 17.53 -47.49
CA GLY A 315 -5.63 16.51 -48.48
C GLY A 315 -4.53 15.50 -48.81
N SER A 316 -3.44 15.45 -48.03
CA SER A 316 -2.34 14.49 -48.21
C SER A 316 -2.58 13.23 -47.38
N TYR A 317 -2.65 12.06 -48.03
CA TYR A 317 -2.97 10.78 -47.38
C TYR A 317 -1.73 9.92 -47.04
N ASP A 318 -0.52 10.38 -47.34
CA ASP A 318 0.68 9.57 -47.17
C ASP A 318 1.91 10.48 -47.05
N ARG A 319 2.20 10.93 -45.82
CA ARG A 319 3.49 11.55 -45.49
C ARG A 319 4.22 10.67 -44.50
N ASP A 320 5.52 10.54 -44.69
CA ASP A 320 6.39 9.98 -43.68
C ASP A 320 6.22 10.74 -42.36
N THR A 321 6.35 10.05 -41.23
CA THR A 321 6.07 10.63 -39.90
C THR A 321 6.96 11.85 -39.64
N GLU A 322 8.19 11.82 -40.14
CA GLU A 322 9.16 12.90 -40.02
C GLU A 322 8.72 14.16 -40.79
N GLU A 323 8.29 14.03 -42.04
CA GLU A 323 7.81 15.14 -42.87
C GLU A 323 6.51 15.76 -42.29
N LEU A 324 5.65 14.91 -41.72
CA LEU A 324 4.43 15.32 -41.05
C LEU A 324 4.68 16.20 -39.82
N LEU A 325 5.64 15.80 -38.98
CA LEU A 325 6.03 16.57 -37.80
C LEU A 325 6.81 17.83 -38.19
N GLU A 326 7.66 17.77 -39.20
CA GLU A 326 8.46 18.92 -39.67
C GLU A 326 7.56 20.04 -40.22
N SER A 327 6.58 19.69 -41.06
CA SER A 327 5.60 20.65 -41.60
C SER A 327 4.76 21.33 -40.51
N ASN A 328 4.53 20.67 -39.38
CA ASN A 328 3.72 21.17 -38.26
C ASN A 328 4.55 21.72 -37.10
N ARG A 329 5.88 21.69 -37.22
CA ARG A 329 6.83 21.91 -36.13
C ARG A 329 6.65 23.22 -35.41
N THR A 330 6.63 24.32 -36.16
CA THR A 330 6.55 25.68 -35.60
C THR A 330 5.36 25.82 -34.67
N VAL A 331 4.20 25.27 -35.05
CA VAL A 331 2.99 25.46 -34.27
C VAL A 331 2.91 24.50 -33.09
N LEU A 332 3.35 23.25 -33.25
CA LEU A 332 3.48 22.30 -32.14
C LEU A 332 4.42 22.84 -31.05
N LEU A 333 5.52 23.49 -31.43
CA LEU A 333 6.44 24.12 -30.47
C LEU A 333 5.85 25.33 -29.76
N LYS A 334 5.04 26.16 -30.44
CA LYS A 334 4.29 27.25 -29.77
C LYS A 334 3.29 26.70 -28.76
N LEU A 335 2.61 25.60 -29.09
CA LEU A 335 1.68 24.93 -28.16
C LEU A 335 2.42 24.34 -26.96
N ALA A 336 3.58 23.74 -27.19
CA ALA A 336 4.48 23.22 -26.16
C ALA A 336 4.99 24.34 -25.23
N LYS A 337 5.33 25.51 -25.79
CA LYS A 337 5.69 26.72 -25.05
C LYS A 337 4.56 27.17 -24.12
N LEU A 338 3.34 27.27 -24.64
CA LEU A 338 2.16 27.63 -23.86
C LEU A 338 1.93 26.63 -22.71
N ALA A 339 2.04 25.33 -23.00
CA ALA A 339 1.88 24.28 -22.00
C ALA A 339 2.86 24.42 -20.83
N PHE A 340 4.14 24.69 -21.12
CA PHE A 340 5.18 24.90 -20.12
C PHE A 340 4.89 26.11 -19.21
N TYR A 341 4.66 27.29 -19.77
CA TYR A 341 4.43 28.48 -18.95
C TYR A 341 3.16 28.38 -18.09
N GLN A 342 2.10 27.80 -18.63
CA GLN A 342 0.86 27.61 -17.87
C GLN A 342 1.03 26.53 -16.79
N LEU A 343 1.82 25.47 -17.04
CA LEU A 343 2.13 24.46 -16.04
C LEU A 343 2.91 25.06 -14.86
N MET A 344 3.93 25.87 -15.14
CA MET A 344 4.72 26.55 -14.11
C MET A 344 3.90 27.58 -13.32
N LYS A 345 2.90 28.22 -13.94
CA LYS A 345 1.93 29.11 -13.26
C LYS A 345 0.86 28.35 -12.48
N GLY A 346 0.75 27.02 -12.62
CA GLY A 346 -0.33 26.21 -12.04
C GLY A 346 -1.70 26.41 -12.70
N ASN A 347 -1.72 26.95 -13.91
CA ASN A 347 -2.94 27.26 -14.66
C ASN A 347 -3.34 26.08 -15.57
N VAL A 348 -4.61 25.69 -15.51
CA VAL A 348 -5.21 24.69 -16.43
C VAL A 348 -5.99 25.36 -17.57
N MET A 349 -6.38 26.61 -17.37
CA MET A 349 -7.18 27.42 -18.29
C MET A 349 -6.41 28.69 -18.68
N PHE A 350 -6.49 29.07 -19.94
CA PHE A 350 -5.77 30.23 -20.48
C PHE A 350 -6.63 30.99 -21.52
N TYR A 351 -6.26 32.25 -21.76
CA TYR A 351 -7.04 33.24 -22.50
C TYR A 351 -6.30 33.71 -23.74
N GLU A 352 -6.92 34.58 -24.53
CA GLU A 352 -6.32 35.17 -25.72
C GLU A 352 -5.00 35.90 -25.40
N GLU A 353 -4.88 36.52 -24.23
CA GLU A 353 -3.63 37.12 -23.74
C GLU A 353 -2.50 36.09 -23.63
N ASP A 354 -2.76 34.95 -22.99
CA ASP A 354 -1.79 33.88 -22.76
C ASP A 354 -1.31 33.25 -24.09
N LEU A 355 -2.21 33.15 -25.07
CA LEU A 355 -1.91 32.68 -26.43
C LEU A 355 -0.99 33.65 -27.17
N ARG A 356 -1.29 34.96 -27.11
CA ARG A 356 -0.46 36.01 -27.72
C ARG A 356 0.94 36.05 -27.09
N GLU A 357 1.04 35.93 -25.76
CA GLU A 357 2.34 35.83 -25.06
C GLU A 357 3.17 34.63 -25.54
N SER A 358 2.49 33.54 -25.93
CA SER A 358 3.12 32.33 -26.45
C SER A 358 3.36 32.37 -27.97
N GLY A 359 2.97 33.45 -28.65
CA GLY A 359 3.15 33.64 -30.10
C GLY A 359 2.15 32.89 -30.98
N ILE A 360 1.03 32.45 -30.42
CA ILE A 360 -0.06 31.77 -31.14
C ILE A 360 -1.10 32.82 -31.56
N ASP A 361 -1.36 32.96 -32.86
CA ASP A 361 -2.43 33.82 -33.36
C ASP A 361 -3.81 33.16 -33.19
N LEU A 362 -4.88 33.96 -33.11
CA LEU A 362 -6.26 33.49 -32.94
C LEU A 362 -6.74 32.62 -34.12
N THR A 363 -6.20 32.85 -35.32
CA THR A 363 -6.48 32.01 -36.50
C THR A 363 -5.83 30.63 -36.36
N GLU A 364 -4.56 30.57 -35.92
CA GLU A 364 -3.86 29.33 -35.59
C GLU A 364 -4.57 28.59 -34.44
N ALA A 365 -4.93 29.29 -33.35
CA ALA A 365 -5.63 28.71 -32.21
C ALA A 365 -6.98 28.08 -32.59
N SER A 366 -7.71 28.70 -33.53
CA SER A 366 -9.00 28.18 -34.03
C SER A 366 -8.81 26.93 -34.91
N VAL A 367 -7.72 26.86 -35.67
CA VAL A 367 -7.34 25.65 -36.44
C VAL A 367 -6.96 24.51 -35.50
N TYR A 368 -6.20 24.79 -34.43
CA TYR A 368 -5.86 23.78 -33.42
C TYR A 368 -7.06 23.33 -32.60
N SER A 369 -7.94 24.26 -32.20
CA SER A 369 -9.15 23.84 -31.51
C SER A 369 -10.11 23.13 -32.42
N GLY A 370 -10.19 23.42 -33.72
CA GLY A 370 -10.98 22.59 -34.62
C GLY A 370 -10.43 21.17 -34.57
N ILE A 371 -9.15 21.03 -34.89
CA ILE A 371 -8.61 19.79 -35.40
C ILE A 371 -7.96 18.92 -34.33
N CYS A 372 -7.28 19.57 -33.38
CA CYS A 372 -6.78 18.99 -32.15
C CYS A 372 -7.72 19.33 -30.99
N THR A 373 -9.04 19.38 -31.19
CA THR A 373 -10.08 19.44 -30.11
C THR A 373 -9.80 18.43 -28.98
N GLU A 374 -9.10 17.35 -29.34
CA GLU A 374 -8.65 16.21 -28.53
C GLU A 374 -7.39 16.48 -27.70
N ILE A 375 -6.61 17.52 -28.03
CA ILE A 375 -5.46 18.01 -27.27
C ILE A 375 -5.76 19.38 -26.65
N PHE A 376 -6.44 20.26 -27.38
CA PHE A 376 -6.64 21.69 -27.14
C PHE A 376 -8.09 22.09 -27.47
N ARG A 377 -8.83 22.61 -26.48
CA ARG A 377 -10.23 23.01 -26.63
C ARG A 377 -10.37 24.53 -26.69
N GLU A 378 -11.10 25.03 -27.66
CA GLU A 378 -11.71 26.36 -27.72
C GLU A 378 -13.20 26.20 -27.46
N GLU A 379 -13.71 27.02 -26.55
CA GLU A 379 -15.14 27.14 -26.33
C GLU A 379 -15.56 28.57 -26.67
N CYS A 380 -16.38 28.70 -27.71
CA CYS A 380 -17.10 29.93 -27.99
C CYS A 380 -18.30 30.00 -27.06
N VAL A 381 -18.24 30.91 -26.09
CA VAL A 381 -19.28 31.08 -25.07
C VAL A 381 -19.68 32.55 -25.01
N LEU A 382 -20.83 32.79 -24.37
CA LEU A 382 -21.43 34.09 -24.06
C LEU A 382 -20.49 35.29 -24.21
N TYR A 383 -20.89 36.26 -25.04
CA TYR A 383 -20.15 37.49 -25.37
C TYR A 383 -18.98 37.36 -26.36
N GLN A 384 -18.90 36.27 -27.13
CA GLN A 384 -17.86 36.05 -28.17
C GLN A 384 -16.42 35.99 -27.62
N ARG A 385 -16.24 35.82 -26.31
CA ARG A 385 -14.92 35.61 -25.70
C ARG A 385 -14.56 34.13 -25.69
N LYS A 386 -13.31 33.83 -26.02
CA LYS A 386 -12.80 32.46 -26.14
C LYS A 386 -11.99 32.08 -24.91
N VAL A 387 -12.23 30.88 -24.39
CA VAL A 387 -11.40 30.25 -23.35
C VAL A 387 -10.77 29.02 -23.94
N TYR A 388 -9.52 28.77 -23.53
CA TYR A 388 -8.74 27.67 -24.02
C TYR A 388 -8.20 26.79 -22.89
N SER A 389 -8.16 25.48 -23.13
CA SER A 389 -7.59 24.49 -22.21
C SER A 389 -7.01 23.31 -22.96
N PHE A 390 -6.10 22.58 -22.33
CA PHE A 390 -5.81 21.23 -22.79
C PHE A 390 -6.97 20.28 -22.43
N VAL A 391 -7.14 19.18 -23.16
CA VAL A 391 -8.21 18.18 -22.88
C VAL A 391 -7.99 17.47 -21.56
N HIS A 392 -6.73 17.29 -21.18
CA HIS A 392 -6.31 16.70 -19.92
C HIS A 392 -4.98 17.31 -19.48
N LEU A 393 -4.74 17.41 -18.17
CA LEU A 393 -3.51 17.98 -17.60
C LEU A 393 -2.27 17.22 -18.09
N SER A 394 -2.38 15.90 -18.27
CA SER A 394 -1.28 15.10 -18.80
C SER A 394 -0.77 15.53 -20.18
N PHE A 395 -1.63 16.11 -21.04
CA PHE A 395 -1.19 16.67 -22.32
C PHE A 395 -0.38 17.94 -22.12
N GLN A 396 -0.80 18.78 -21.18
CA GLN A 396 -0.07 19.98 -20.81
C GLN A 396 1.32 19.62 -20.27
N GLU A 397 1.41 18.59 -19.42
CA GLU A 397 2.68 18.10 -18.86
C GLU A 397 3.59 17.47 -19.91
N PHE A 398 3.04 16.64 -20.81
CA PHE A 398 3.79 16.05 -21.92
C PHE A 398 4.36 17.12 -22.87
N LEU A 399 3.52 18.07 -23.29
CA LEU A 399 3.94 19.16 -24.18
C LEU A 399 4.93 20.11 -23.49
N ALA A 400 4.77 20.35 -22.18
CA ALA A 400 5.75 21.10 -21.42
C ALA A 400 7.12 20.39 -21.39
N ALA A 401 7.15 19.08 -21.16
CA ALA A 401 8.38 18.28 -21.17
C ALA A 401 9.07 18.32 -22.54
N LEU A 402 8.27 18.22 -23.60
CA LEU A 402 8.74 18.36 -24.99
C LEU A 402 9.36 19.73 -25.26
N TYR A 403 8.75 20.80 -24.74
CA TYR A 403 9.28 22.16 -24.86
C TYR A 403 10.62 22.31 -24.15
N VAL A 404 10.75 21.82 -22.92
CA VAL A 404 12.00 21.88 -22.14
C VAL A 404 13.12 21.14 -22.86
N PHE A 405 12.85 19.94 -23.37
CA PHE A 405 13.83 19.19 -24.16
C PHE A 405 14.20 19.91 -25.45
N HIS A 406 13.24 20.53 -26.14
CA HIS A 406 13.53 21.36 -27.31
C HIS A 406 14.42 22.57 -26.96
N CYS A 407 14.12 23.30 -25.89
CA CYS A 407 14.91 24.43 -25.40
C CYS A 407 16.36 24.03 -25.07
N TYR A 408 16.54 22.85 -24.47
CA TYR A 408 17.86 22.26 -24.26
C TYR A 408 18.64 22.10 -25.57
N MET A 409 18.02 21.52 -26.60
CA MET A 409 18.66 21.29 -27.89
C MET A 409 19.08 22.58 -28.61
N ILE A 410 18.28 23.64 -28.50
CA ILE A 410 18.59 24.95 -29.10
C ILE A 410 19.41 25.85 -28.17
N LYS A 411 19.82 25.37 -27.00
CA LYS A 411 20.57 26.11 -25.96
C LYS A 411 19.87 27.38 -25.47
N ASN A 412 18.54 27.35 -25.38
CA ASN A 412 17.78 28.44 -24.77
C ASN A 412 17.79 28.30 -23.24
N MET A 413 18.69 29.04 -22.59
CA MET A 413 18.98 28.89 -21.16
C MET A 413 17.93 29.50 -20.24
N GLU A 414 17.17 30.52 -20.68
CA GLU A 414 16.17 31.21 -19.84
C GLU A 414 15.10 30.25 -19.29
N VAL A 415 14.70 29.27 -20.11
CA VAL A 415 13.69 28.26 -19.75
C VAL A 415 14.26 27.22 -18.78
N LEU A 416 15.56 26.94 -18.86
CA LEU A 416 16.23 25.90 -18.08
C LEU A 416 16.59 26.39 -16.66
N GLU A 417 16.68 27.71 -16.43
CA GLU A 417 16.93 28.33 -15.12
C GLU A 417 15.93 27.93 -14.04
N VAL A 418 14.72 27.50 -14.45
CA VAL A 418 13.66 27.07 -13.54
C VAL A 418 14.09 25.84 -12.72
N PHE A 419 14.89 24.94 -13.30
CA PHE A 419 15.29 23.69 -12.65
C PHE A 419 16.55 23.86 -11.80
N GLU A 420 17.48 24.73 -12.21
CA GLU A 420 18.62 25.15 -11.40
C GLU A 420 19.06 26.56 -11.76
N LYS A 421 19.11 27.46 -10.77
CA LYS A 421 19.52 28.86 -10.95
C LYS A 421 20.94 29.05 -11.49
N TRP A 422 21.82 28.04 -11.37
CA TRP A 422 23.22 28.14 -11.77
C TRP A 422 23.44 27.62 -13.19
N ILE A 423 22.42 27.04 -13.84
CA ILE A 423 22.45 26.62 -15.25
C ILE A 423 22.84 27.79 -16.16
N SER A 424 22.42 29.02 -15.82
CA SER A 424 22.79 30.26 -16.53
C SER A 424 24.27 30.64 -16.43
N MET A 425 25.05 30.03 -15.51
CA MET A 425 26.48 30.27 -15.35
C MET A 425 27.36 29.39 -16.25
N PHE A 426 26.78 28.41 -16.96
CA PHE A 426 27.52 27.52 -17.86
C PHE A 426 27.17 27.81 -19.32
N GLU A 427 28.19 27.97 -20.18
CA GLU A 427 27.99 28.15 -21.63
C GLU A 427 27.43 26.89 -22.32
N ASN A 428 27.61 25.71 -21.73
CA ASN A 428 27.05 24.44 -22.20
C ASN A 428 26.63 23.57 -21.00
N VAL A 429 25.33 23.32 -20.85
CA VAL A 429 24.80 22.37 -19.86
C VAL A 429 24.66 21.00 -20.50
N SER A 430 25.14 19.96 -19.82
CA SER A 430 25.00 18.58 -20.25
C SER A 430 23.61 18.05 -19.92
N LEU A 431 23.13 17.06 -20.69
CA LEU A 431 21.76 16.55 -20.55
C LEU A 431 21.53 15.95 -19.16
N ASP A 432 22.53 15.26 -18.59
CA ASP A 432 22.46 14.71 -17.23
C ASP A 432 22.20 15.79 -16.18
N LYS A 433 22.84 16.96 -16.27
CA LYS A 433 22.62 18.06 -15.33
C LYS A 433 21.20 18.60 -15.39
N LEU A 434 20.65 18.76 -16.60
CA LEU A 434 19.26 19.17 -16.78
C LEU A 434 18.30 18.16 -16.15
N LEU A 435 18.50 16.87 -16.45
CA LEU A 435 17.61 15.82 -15.96
C LEU A 435 17.72 15.64 -14.44
N CYS A 436 18.92 15.70 -13.86
CA CYS A 436 19.11 15.67 -12.41
C CYS A 436 18.50 16.90 -11.72
N GLY A 437 18.63 18.09 -12.32
CA GLY A 437 17.96 19.31 -11.83
C GLY A 437 16.43 19.19 -11.86
N ALA A 438 15.87 18.59 -12.91
CA ALA A 438 14.44 18.32 -13.01
C ALA A 438 13.96 17.29 -11.97
N VAL A 439 14.75 16.25 -11.69
CA VAL A 439 14.48 15.30 -10.59
C VAL A 439 14.41 16.04 -9.25
N ASP A 440 15.40 16.88 -8.98
CA ASP A 440 15.49 17.61 -7.72
C ASP A 440 14.35 18.63 -7.55
N GLU A 441 13.94 19.30 -8.64
CA GLU A 441 12.81 20.24 -8.61
C GLU A 441 11.47 19.52 -8.41
N ALA A 442 11.27 18.36 -9.05
CA ALA A 442 10.07 17.54 -8.83
C ALA A 442 9.98 17.05 -7.38
N LEU A 443 11.11 16.70 -6.75
CA LEU A 443 11.14 16.29 -5.34
C LEU A 443 10.81 17.42 -4.36
N LYS A 444 11.05 18.69 -4.72
CA LYS A 444 10.64 19.87 -3.90
C LYS A 444 9.13 20.14 -3.98
N SER A 445 8.45 19.61 -4.99
CA SER A 445 7.01 19.81 -5.19
C SER A 445 6.20 19.18 -4.07
N GLN A 446 5.51 19.98 -3.25
CA GLN A 446 4.72 19.46 -2.13
C GLN A 446 3.55 18.58 -2.57
N ASN A 447 2.89 18.93 -3.68
CA ASN A 447 1.71 18.23 -4.21
C ASN A 447 2.03 17.30 -5.39
N GLY A 448 3.29 17.27 -5.84
CA GLY A 448 3.74 16.42 -6.94
C GLY A 448 3.36 16.91 -8.33
N HIS A 449 2.95 18.16 -8.50
CA HIS A 449 2.51 18.74 -9.79
C HIS A 449 3.50 18.61 -10.97
N LEU A 450 4.76 18.18 -10.73
CA LEU A 450 5.79 17.96 -11.74
C LEU A 450 6.15 16.48 -11.96
N ASP A 451 5.52 15.55 -11.24
CA ASP A 451 5.90 14.14 -11.26
C ASP A 451 5.72 13.50 -12.64
N LEU A 452 4.58 13.74 -13.28
CA LEU A 452 4.33 13.23 -14.63
C LEU A 452 5.15 13.99 -15.68
N PHE A 453 5.29 15.30 -15.53
CA PHE A 453 6.20 16.11 -16.36
C PHE A 453 7.63 15.52 -16.35
N LEU A 454 8.15 15.15 -15.18
CA LEU A 454 9.47 14.52 -15.04
C LEU A 454 9.53 13.18 -15.77
N ARG A 455 8.52 12.32 -15.61
CA ARG A 455 8.44 11.04 -16.34
C ARG A 455 8.51 11.27 -17.85
N PHE A 456 7.73 12.21 -18.39
CA PHE A 456 7.76 12.55 -19.81
C PHE A 456 9.11 13.12 -20.25
N LEU A 457 9.73 13.99 -19.45
CA LEU A 457 11.03 14.58 -19.80
C LEU A 457 12.13 13.51 -19.90
N LEU A 458 12.15 12.57 -18.96
CA LEU A 458 13.06 11.42 -18.97
C LEU A 458 12.77 10.50 -20.17
N GLY A 459 11.50 10.19 -20.44
CA GLY A 459 11.11 9.36 -21.57
C GLY A 459 11.43 9.99 -22.93
N ILE A 460 11.22 11.30 -23.10
CA ILE A 460 11.54 12.04 -24.34
C ILE A 460 13.06 12.05 -24.56
N SER A 461 13.83 12.07 -23.48
CA SER A 461 15.30 12.04 -23.54
C SER A 461 15.86 10.71 -24.05
N LEU A 462 15.08 9.62 -24.09
CA LEU A 462 15.51 8.35 -24.70
C LEU A 462 15.60 8.44 -26.22
N GLU A 463 16.65 7.87 -26.80
CA GLU A 463 16.82 7.82 -28.25
C GLU A 463 15.64 7.16 -28.98
N SER A 464 14.95 6.18 -28.38
CA SER A 464 13.75 5.56 -28.95
C SER A 464 12.63 6.58 -29.15
N SER A 465 12.38 7.44 -28.16
CA SER A 465 11.33 8.45 -28.20
C SER A 465 11.71 9.60 -29.11
N GLN A 466 13.00 9.99 -29.11
CA GLN A 466 13.54 10.99 -30.03
C GLN A 466 13.38 10.56 -31.50
N LYS A 467 13.53 9.26 -31.80
CA LYS A 467 13.29 8.71 -33.15
C LYS A 467 11.84 8.85 -33.59
N ILE A 468 10.88 8.62 -32.68
CA ILE A 468 9.44 8.80 -32.96
C ILE A 468 9.13 10.28 -33.23
N LEU A 469 9.80 11.20 -32.51
CA LEU A 469 9.61 12.65 -32.64
C LEU A 469 10.54 13.32 -33.66
N ARG A 470 11.16 12.55 -34.57
CA ARG A 470 11.94 13.11 -35.69
C ARG A 470 11.08 14.05 -36.54
N GLY A 471 11.67 15.14 -37.01
CA GLY A 471 10.96 16.26 -37.64
C GLY A 471 10.55 17.36 -36.66
N LEU A 472 10.20 17.02 -35.40
CA LEU A 472 9.97 18.03 -34.36
C LEU A 472 11.28 18.44 -33.66
N LEU A 473 12.14 17.46 -33.39
CA LEU A 473 13.47 17.64 -32.81
C LEU A 473 14.50 17.91 -33.92
N MET A 474 15.47 18.81 -33.70
CA MET A 474 16.48 19.18 -34.72
C MET A 474 17.42 18.03 -35.11
N HIS A 475 17.81 17.21 -34.14
CA HIS A 475 18.75 16.10 -34.28
C HIS A 475 18.57 15.14 -33.09
N THR A 476 19.02 13.89 -33.23
CA THR A 476 19.05 12.96 -32.09
C THR A 476 20.26 13.28 -31.21
N VAL A 477 20.03 13.48 -29.92
CA VAL A 477 21.10 13.64 -28.92
C VAL A 477 21.44 12.27 -28.36
N SER A 478 22.72 11.87 -28.45
CA SER A 478 23.21 10.66 -27.77
C SER A 478 22.99 10.82 -26.27
N SER A 479 22.06 10.04 -25.72
CA SER A 479 21.59 10.22 -24.35
C SER A 479 22.00 9.09 -23.42
N SER A 480 22.54 7.99 -23.92
CA SER A 480 22.88 6.80 -23.13
C SER A 480 23.73 7.10 -21.88
N GLU A 481 24.84 7.81 -22.03
CA GLU A 481 25.71 8.18 -20.89
C GLU A 481 25.01 9.12 -19.91
N SER A 482 24.24 10.10 -20.43
CA SER A 482 23.54 11.07 -19.60
C SER A 482 22.39 10.43 -18.81
N ILE A 483 21.63 9.54 -19.46
CA ILE A 483 20.56 8.77 -18.83
C ILE A 483 21.13 7.86 -17.75
N ASN A 484 22.27 7.20 -17.98
CA ASN A 484 22.91 6.37 -16.95
C ASN A 484 23.31 7.20 -15.72
N LYS A 485 23.85 8.42 -15.91
CA LYS A 485 24.16 9.34 -14.80
C LYS A 485 22.89 9.77 -14.06
N THR A 486 21.81 10.07 -14.78
CA THR A 486 20.52 10.42 -14.17
C THR A 486 19.89 9.24 -13.42
N VAL A 487 19.97 8.02 -13.95
CA VAL A 487 19.53 6.79 -13.27
C VAL A 487 20.29 6.62 -11.96
N GLN A 488 21.61 6.81 -11.98
CA GLN A 488 22.43 6.75 -10.77
C GLN A 488 22.01 7.81 -9.74
N HIS A 489 21.76 9.05 -10.18
CA HIS A 489 21.24 10.11 -9.31
C HIS A 489 19.87 9.77 -8.72
N ILE A 490 18.96 9.18 -9.51
CA ILE A 490 17.65 8.72 -9.01
C ILE A 490 17.83 7.62 -7.95
N ILE A 491 18.72 6.66 -8.19
CA ILE A 491 19.01 5.59 -7.22
C ILE A 491 19.56 6.19 -5.91
N GLU A 492 20.51 7.12 -5.99
CA GLU A 492 21.06 7.82 -4.82
C GLU A 492 19.98 8.58 -4.03
N LYS A 493 19.02 9.22 -4.73
CA LYS A 493 17.88 9.89 -4.07
C LYS A 493 16.91 8.91 -3.44
N MET A 494 16.74 7.71 -4.00
CA MET A 494 15.93 6.65 -3.40
C MET A 494 16.58 6.03 -2.17
N GLU A 495 17.89 6.15 -1.99
CA GLU A 495 18.60 5.69 -0.79
C GLU A 495 18.47 6.66 0.40
N ASP A 496 17.93 7.87 0.21
CA ASP A 496 17.67 8.82 1.29
C ASP A 496 16.54 8.35 2.21
N SER A 497 16.88 8.14 3.49
CA SER A 497 15.95 7.76 4.57
C SER A 497 14.77 8.71 4.80
N ASN A 498 14.85 9.97 4.35
CA ASN A 498 13.79 10.97 4.57
C ASN A 498 12.81 11.10 3.39
N LEU A 499 12.98 10.32 2.32
CA LEU A 499 12.13 10.42 1.14
C LEU A 499 10.70 9.88 1.44
N PRO A 500 9.63 10.68 1.23
CA PRO A 500 8.27 10.19 1.39
C PRO A 500 7.96 9.01 0.44
N ASN A 501 7.20 8.02 0.91
CA ASN A 501 6.86 6.82 0.14
C ASN A 501 6.32 7.15 -1.27
N ASP A 502 5.48 8.17 -1.39
CA ASP A 502 4.86 8.56 -2.66
C ASP A 502 5.87 9.08 -3.69
N ARG A 503 6.92 9.75 -3.21
CA ARG A 503 8.02 10.22 -4.05
C ARG A 503 8.88 9.05 -4.51
N SER A 504 9.09 8.05 -3.65
CA SER A 504 9.84 6.84 -4.00
C SER A 504 9.15 6.04 -5.11
N VAL A 505 7.82 5.95 -5.10
CA VAL A 505 7.05 5.30 -6.17
C VAL A 505 7.17 6.08 -7.47
N ASN A 506 7.10 7.42 -7.43
CA ASN A 506 7.32 8.23 -8.64
C ASN A 506 8.72 8.03 -9.24
N LEU A 507 9.76 8.02 -8.41
CA LEU A 507 11.13 7.75 -8.87
C LEU A 507 11.27 6.35 -9.47
N PHE A 508 10.62 5.34 -8.88
CA PHE A 508 10.56 3.99 -9.47
C PHE A 508 9.88 3.98 -10.85
N LEU A 509 8.81 4.76 -11.03
CA LEU A 509 8.13 4.91 -12.32
C LEU A 509 8.99 5.64 -13.34
N CYS A 510 9.78 6.62 -12.92
CA CYS A 510 10.79 7.25 -13.75
C CYS A 510 11.83 6.23 -14.24
N LEU A 511 12.32 5.34 -13.37
CA LEU A 511 13.24 4.26 -13.74
C LEU A 511 12.60 3.29 -14.77
N THR A 512 11.33 2.96 -14.57
CA THR A 512 10.56 2.12 -15.50
C THR A 512 10.39 2.80 -16.86
N GLU A 513 10.13 4.11 -16.88
CA GLU A 513 9.96 4.91 -18.09
C GLU A 513 11.26 4.97 -18.91
N VAL A 514 12.42 5.10 -18.25
CA VAL A 514 13.74 5.02 -18.93
C VAL A 514 14.15 3.59 -19.29
N LYS A 515 13.25 2.61 -19.12
CA LYS A 515 13.47 1.17 -19.37
C LYS A 515 14.61 0.59 -18.52
N ASP A 516 14.96 1.23 -17.41
CA ASP A 516 15.95 0.69 -16.49
C ASP A 516 15.33 -0.46 -15.67
N GLN A 517 15.98 -1.60 -15.73
CA GLN A 517 15.58 -2.80 -14.99
C GLN A 517 16.53 -3.08 -13.82
N HIS A 518 17.44 -2.18 -13.47
CA HIS A 518 18.43 -2.45 -12.41
C HIS A 518 17.74 -2.69 -11.07
N LEU A 519 16.88 -1.77 -10.65
CA LEU A 519 16.16 -1.90 -9.38
C LEU A 519 15.18 -3.09 -9.41
N SER A 520 14.50 -3.30 -10.54
CA SER A 520 13.62 -4.46 -10.74
C SER A 520 14.38 -5.79 -10.66
N ARG A 521 15.56 -5.88 -11.28
CA ARG A 521 16.43 -7.06 -11.22
C ARG A 521 17.00 -7.26 -9.83
N LYS A 522 17.47 -6.20 -9.16
CA LYS A 522 17.96 -6.25 -7.77
C LYS A 522 16.88 -6.80 -6.84
N ILE A 523 15.64 -6.32 -6.99
CA ILE A 523 14.48 -6.81 -6.24
C ILE A 523 14.18 -8.27 -6.60
N GLN A 524 14.16 -8.64 -7.88
CA GLN A 524 13.91 -10.03 -8.32
C GLN A 524 15.01 -11.02 -7.90
N GLU A 525 16.29 -10.61 -7.94
CA GLU A 525 17.43 -11.40 -7.48
C GLU A 525 17.37 -11.58 -5.96
N PHE A 526 17.02 -10.52 -5.22
CA PHE A 526 16.72 -10.61 -3.80
C PHE A 526 15.58 -11.59 -3.52
N LEU A 527 14.50 -11.57 -4.33
CA LEU A 527 13.39 -12.51 -4.25
C LEU A 527 13.74 -13.94 -4.69
N LYS A 528 14.84 -14.19 -5.40
CA LYS A 528 15.29 -15.53 -5.83
C LYS A 528 16.39 -16.12 -4.95
N SER A 529 17.17 -15.28 -4.26
CA SER A 529 18.28 -15.69 -3.39
C SER A 529 17.80 -16.55 -2.22
N GLU A 530 18.54 -17.61 -1.85
CA GLU A 530 18.30 -18.38 -0.62
C GLU A 530 18.91 -17.69 0.63
N LYS A 531 19.80 -16.70 0.45
CA LYS A 531 20.50 -15.97 1.52
C LYS A 531 19.86 -14.61 1.84
N ARG A 532 18.52 -14.55 1.93
CA ARG A 532 17.75 -13.29 2.06
C ARG A 532 17.96 -12.55 3.39
N SER A 533 18.41 -13.24 4.43
CA SER A 533 18.63 -12.66 5.76
C SER A 533 19.85 -11.73 5.87
N GLU A 534 20.78 -11.78 4.90
CA GLU A 534 22.02 -10.99 4.92
C GLU A 534 21.88 -9.61 4.24
N TYR A 535 20.84 -9.40 3.44
CA TYR A 535 20.61 -8.16 2.69
C TYR A 535 19.37 -7.42 3.20
N LYS A 536 19.50 -6.12 3.44
CA LYS A 536 18.40 -5.26 3.91
C LYS A 536 17.92 -4.37 2.77
N LEU A 537 16.62 -4.39 2.49
CA LEU A 537 15.99 -3.46 1.55
C LEU A 537 15.76 -2.11 2.24
N SER A 538 16.00 -1.01 1.53
CA SER A 538 15.65 0.34 1.99
C SER A 538 14.14 0.58 1.93
N ALA A 539 13.62 1.61 2.60
CA ALA A 539 12.19 1.95 2.57
C ALA A 539 11.68 2.24 1.13
N ALA A 540 12.51 2.86 0.30
CA ALA A 540 12.20 3.11 -1.11
C ALA A 540 12.22 1.82 -1.94
N GLU A 541 13.19 0.92 -1.72
CA GLU A 541 13.22 -0.40 -2.36
C GLU A 541 12.03 -1.26 -1.95
N CYS A 542 11.56 -1.11 -0.71
CA CYS A 542 10.35 -1.76 -0.22
C CYS A 542 9.10 -1.19 -0.88
N SER A 543 9.02 0.14 -1.03
CA SER A 543 7.92 0.80 -1.74
C SER A 543 7.89 0.40 -3.22
N ALA A 544 9.06 0.31 -3.86
CA ALA A 544 9.23 -0.22 -5.22
C ALA A 544 8.83 -1.70 -5.32
N LEU A 545 9.27 -2.55 -4.37
CA LEU A 545 8.85 -3.95 -4.29
C LEU A 545 7.33 -4.06 -4.09
N CYS A 546 6.73 -3.26 -3.21
CA CYS A 546 5.28 -3.22 -3.01
C CYS A 546 4.55 -2.88 -4.31
N TYR A 547 5.02 -1.83 -5.00
CA TYR A 547 4.46 -1.45 -6.30
C TYR A 547 4.65 -2.58 -7.32
N MET A 548 5.85 -3.16 -7.45
CA MET A 548 6.13 -4.30 -8.33
C MET A 548 5.22 -5.51 -8.07
N LEU A 549 4.98 -5.84 -6.80
CA LEU A 549 4.10 -6.94 -6.40
C LEU A 549 2.63 -6.60 -6.68
N GLN A 550 2.20 -5.36 -6.46
CA GLN A 550 0.86 -4.86 -6.81
C GLN A 550 0.60 -4.93 -8.34
N ILE A 551 1.63 -4.69 -9.14
CA ILE A 551 1.57 -4.72 -10.60
C ILE A 551 1.95 -6.07 -11.22
N SER A 552 2.18 -7.12 -10.44
CA SER A 552 2.50 -8.47 -10.95
C SER A 552 1.23 -9.25 -11.31
N GLU A 553 1.19 -9.94 -12.47
CA GLU A 553 0.11 -10.89 -12.83
C GLU A 553 0.18 -12.17 -12.00
N GLU A 554 1.38 -12.52 -11.53
CA GLU A 554 1.61 -13.66 -10.66
C GLU A 554 1.18 -13.31 -9.24
N VAL A 555 0.19 -14.04 -8.74
CA VAL A 555 -0.15 -14.10 -7.32
C VAL A 555 1.07 -14.64 -6.58
N LEU A 556 1.57 -13.90 -5.59
CA LEU A 556 2.53 -14.48 -4.67
C LEU A 556 1.85 -15.58 -3.87
N ASP A 557 2.33 -16.83 -3.99
CA ASP A 557 1.77 -17.95 -3.24
C ASP A 557 2.07 -17.85 -1.73
N GLU A 558 3.22 -17.27 -1.35
CA GLU A 558 3.66 -17.15 0.04
C GLU A 558 4.42 -15.83 0.28
N LEU A 559 4.01 -15.09 1.32
CA LEU A 559 4.81 -14.01 1.89
C LEU A 559 5.25 -14.39 3.31
N ASP A 560 6.54 -14.69 3.46
CA ASP A 560 7.17 -14.92 4.76
C ASP A 560 8.06 -13.74 5.14
N LEU A 561 7.55 -12.87 6.01
CA LEU A 561 8.26 -11.65 6.40
C LEU A 561 9.50 -11.90 7.28
N LYS A 562 9.71 -13.12 7.82
CA LYS A 562 10.99 -13.49 8.46
C LYS A 562 12.17 -13.43 7.49
N LYS A 563 11.90 -13.57 6.19
CA LYS A 563 12.92 -13.51 5.14
C LYS A 563 13.36 -12.06 4.82
N TYR A 564 12.68 -11.05 5.37
CA TYR A 564 12.88 -9.63 5.05
C TYR A 564 13.32 -8.88 6.32
N SER A 565 14.61 -8.54 6.40
CA SER A 565 15.36 -8.22 7.63
C SER A 565 15.21 -6.78 8.17
N THR A 566 14.01 -6.20 8.31
CA THR A 566 13.86 -4.78 8.77
C THR A 566 12.47 -4.38 9.29
N SER A 567 12.40 -3.51 10.32
CA SER A 567 11.15 -3.02 10.95
C SER A 567 10.39 -1.94 10.15
N GLU A 568 11.07 -1.13 9.33
CA GLU A 568 10.41 -0.13 8.47
C GLU A 568 9.83 -0.76 7.20
N THR A 569 10.60 -1.66 6.58
CA THR A 569 10.15 -2.59 5.52
C THR A 569 8.91 -3.36 5.95
N PHE A 570 8.87 -3.81 7.21
CA PHE A 570 7.75 -4.52 7.79
C PHE A 570 6.46 -3.67 7.79
N ALA A 571 6.53 -2.42 8.24
CA ALA A 571 5.37 -1.53 8.26
C ALA A 571 4.90 -1.16 6.85
N VAL A 572 5.81 -0.82 5.95
CA VAL A 572 5.48 -0.43 4.57
C VAL A 572 4.93 -1.61 3.78
N LEU A 573 5.51 -2.81 3.88
CA LEU A 573 4.99 -4.01 3.24
C LEU A 573 3.61 -4.34 3.78
N VAL A 574 3.44 -4.48 5.12
CA VAL A 574 2.16 -4.83 5.77
C VAL A 574 1.04 -3.83 5.48
N LEU A 575 1.32 -2.51 5.50
CA LEU A 575 0.36 -1.48 5.10
C LEU A 575 0.02 -1.54 3.60
N SER A 576 0.96 -2.02 2.78
CA SER A 576 0.81 -2.21 1.33
C SER A 576 0.27 -3.59 0.93
N LEU A 577 0.05 -4.53 1.88
CA LEU A 577 -0.50 -5.88 1.70
C LEU A 577 -1.99 -5.90 1.32
N ARG A 578 -2.45 -4.89 0.60
CA ARG A 578 -3.73 -4.92 -0.12
C ARG A 578 -3.72 -5.89 -1.32
N CYS A 579 -2.93 -6.96 -1.27
CA CYS A 579 -2.64 -7.83 -2.41
C CYS A 579 -2.77 -9.31 -2.08
N LEU A 580 -3.72 -9.97 -2.76
CA LEU A 580 -3.61 -11.27 -3.46
C LEU A 580 -3.06 -12.54 -2.74
N LEU A 581 -2.65 -12.52 -1.46
CA LEU A 581 -1.92 -13.64 -0.85
C LEU A 581 -2.84 -14.77 -0.33
N PHE A 582 -2.43 -16.03 -0.57
CA PHE A 582 -3.01 -17.22 0.07
C PHE A 582 -2.42 -17.49 1.47
N LEU A 583 -1.15 -17.11 1.70
CA LEU A 583 -0.37 -17.44 2.90
C LEU A 583 0.44 -16.23 3.42
N CYS A 584 0.24 -15.84 4.69
CA CYS A 584 0.93 -14.75 5.37
C CYS A 584 1.59 -15.21 6.67
N ARG A 585 2.93 -15.09 6.78
CA ARG A 585 3.70 -15.43 7.99
C ARG A 585 4.37 -14.18 8.58
N LEU A 586 3.86 -13.77 9.74
CA LEU A 586 4.22 -12.56 10.50
C LEU A 586 4.79 -12.87 11.88
N ALA A 587 5.28 -14.09 12.09
CA ALA A 587 5.74 -14.51 13.40
C ALA A 587 7.04 -13.80 13.84
N HIS A 588 7.07 -13.28 15.07
CA HIS A 588 8.18 -12.50 15.66
C HIS A 588 8.47 -11.18 14.93
N CYS A 589 7.43 -10.39 14.66
CA CYS A 589 7.54 -9.15 13.90
C CYS A 589 7.27 -7.86 14.68
N ASN A 590 7.03 -7.94 16.00
CA ASN A 590 6.81 -6.78 16.88
C ASN A 590 5.73 -5.82 16.35
N LEU A 591 4.52 -6.35 16.19
CA LEU A 591 3.39 -5.67 15.56
C LEU A 591 2.95 -4.45 16.38
N THR A 592 2.63 -3.36 15.68
CA THR A 592 2.03 -2.14 16.27
C THR A 592 0.56 -2.02 15.88
N VAL A 593 -0.18 -1.09 16.51
CA VAL A 593 -1.61 -0.84 16.23
C VAL A 593 -1.92 -0.69 14.73
N LYS A 594 -1.09 0.05 13.98
CA LYS A 594 -1.28 0.24 12.52
C LYS A 594 -1.20 -1.07 11.73
N HIS A 595 -0.37 -2.01 12.19
CA HIS A 595 -0.26 -3.33 11.57
C HIS A 595 -1.54 -4.14 11.83
N TRP A 596 -2.07 -4.08 13.05
CA TRP A 596 -3.34 -4.72 13.40
C TRP A 596 -4.53 -4.16 12.63
N GLU A 597 -4.58 -2.84 12.39
CA GLU A 597 -5.60 -2.20 11.56
C GLU A 597 -5.56 -2.74 10.12
N SER A 598 -4.34 -2.90 9.59
CA SER A 598 -4.11 -3.45 8.26
C SER A 598 -4.57 -4.90 8.16
N ILE A 599 -4.16 -5.76 9.10
CA ILE A 599 -4.57 -7.17 9.15
C ILE A 599 -6.09 -7.29 9.27
N CYS A 600 -6.72 -6.48 10.12
CA CYS A 600 -8.17 -6.43 10.26
C CYS A 600 -8.87 -6.06 8.94
N SER A 601 -8.34 -5.07 8.23
CA SER A 601 -8.88 -4.65 6.93
C SER A 601 -8.79 -5.75 5.88
N VAL A 602 -7.70 -6.54 5.89
CA VAL A 602 -7.50 -7.67 4.97
C VAL A 602 -8.49 -8.79 5.27
N LEU A 603 -8.65 -9.18 6.55
CA LEU A 603 -9.60 -10.22 6.94
C LEU A 603 -11.07 -9.85 6.63
N LYS A 604 -11.38 -8.56 6.55
CA LYS A 604 -12.73 -8.06 6.27
C LYS A 604 -13.09 -7.96 4.79
N SER A 605 -12.12 -8.01 3.88
CA SER A 605 -12.38 -7.74 2.46
C SER A 605 -12.86 -8.99 1.70
N GLU A 606 -13.84 -8.78 0.81
CA GLU A 606 -14.37 -9.81 -0.10
C GLU A 606 -13.37 -10.28 -1.15
N ASN A 607 -12.47 -9.38 -1.54
CA ASN A 607 -11.59 -9.54 -2.71
C ASN A 607 -10.29 -10.28 -2.39
N TYR A 608 -10.05 -10.60 -1.12
CA TYR A 608 -8.88 -11.37 -0.71
C TYR A 608 -9.25 -12.82 -0.37
N SER A 609 -8.22 -13.67 -0.43
CA SER A 609 -8.31 -15.10 -0.20
C SER A 609 -7.23 -15.54 0.78
N LEU A 610 -7.02 -14.79 1.87
CA LEU A 610 -6.06 -15.19 2.90
C LEU A 610 -6.54 -16.50 3.54
N ILE A 611 -5.79 -17.58 3.33
CA ILE A 611 -6.08 -18.93 3.83
C ILE A 611 -5.29 -19.20 5.11
N GLU A 612 -4.02 -18.80 5.17
CA GLU A 612 -3.15 -19.04 6.33
C GLU A 612 -2.55 -17.73 6.86
N LEU A 613 -2.64 -17.55 8.18
CA LEU A 613 -2.09 -16.42 8.92
C LEU A 613 -1.31 -16.94 10.13
N ASP A 614 0.01 -16.78 10.13
CA ASP A 614 0.87 -17.07 11.26
C ASP A 614 1.32 -15.78 11.95
N LEU A 615 0.81 -15.55 13.16
CA LEU A 615 1.08 -14.40 14.02
C LEU A 615 1.92 -14.79 15.26
N SER A 616 2.46 -16.01 15.30
CA SER A 616 3.14 -16.55 16.47
C SER A 616 4.27 -15.65 16.99
N LYS A 617 4.53 -15.62 18.30
CA LYS A 617 5.60 -14.82 18.92
C LYS A 617 5.42 -13.31 18.74
N ASN A 618 4.18 -12.84 18.67
CA ASN A 618 3.86 -11.42 18.76
C ASN A 618 2.95 -11.19 19.96
N ASP A 619 3.22 -10.14 20.71
CA ASP A 619 2.29 -9.62 21.72
C ASP A 619 1.13 -8.93 21.00
N LEU A 620 -0.09 -9.45 21.17
CA LEU A 620 -1.27 -8.85 20.55
C LEU A 620 -1.60 -7.50 21.18
N GLN A 621 -1.43 -7.37 22.50
CA GLN A 621 -1.99 -6.29 23.31
C GLN A 621 -3.52 -6.14 23.12
N ASP A 622 -4.18 -5.33 23.96
CA ASP A 622 -5.64 -5.16 23.88
C ASP A 622 -6.13 -4.72 22.49
N SER A 623 -5.39 -3.81 21.84
CA SER A 623 -5.73 -3.32 20.51
C SER A 623 -5.64 -4.40 19.42
N GLY A 624 -4.66 -5.31 19.51
CA GLY A 624 -4.52 -6.40 18.54
C GLY A 624 -5.61 -7.45 18.70
N GLU A 625 -5.98 -7.78 19.94
CA GLU A 625 -7.10 -8.69 20.22
C GLU A 625 -8.43 -8.18 19.63
N GLU A 626 -8.74 -6.90 19.82
CA GLU A 626 -9.98 -6.28 19.30
C GLU A 626 -10.02 -6.28 17.77
N LEU A 627 -8.93 -5.88 17.13
CA LEU A 627 -8.83 -5.80 15.67
C LEU A 627 -8.83 -7.18 15.02
N LEU A 628 -8.13 -8.16 15.61
CA LEU A 628 -8.16 -9.55 15.14
C LEU A 628 -9.57 -10.15 15.29
N SER A 629 -10.24 -9.90 16.41
CA SER A 629 -11.63 -10.31 16.65
C SER A 629 -12.56 -9.77 15.56
N ALA A 630 -12.47 -8.47 15.28
CA ALA A 630 -13.31 -7.82 14.29
C ALA A 630 -13.04 -8.33 12.86
N GLY A 631 -11.80 -8.72 12.56
CA GLY A 631 -11.42 -9.34 11.29
C GLY A 631 -11.98 -10.75 11.14
N LEU A 632 -11.74 -11.61 12.13
CA LEU A 632 -12.16 -13.02 12.11
C LEU A 632 -13.70 -13.20 12.12
N LYS A 633 -14.43 -12.29 12.76
CA LYS A 633 -15.91 -12.30 12.80
C LYS A 633 -16.56 -11.78 11.51
N SER A 634 -15.78 -11.27 10.56
CA SER A 634 -16.30 -10.79 9.29
C SER A 634 -16.94 -11.92 8.47
N SER A 635 -18.05 -11.62 7.79
CA SER A 635 -18.66 -12.53 6.82
C SER A 635 -17.79 -12.86 5.62
N HIS A 636 -16.76 -12.07 5.38
CA HIS A 636 -15.86 -12.21 4.24
C HIS A 636 -14.54 -12.90 4.61
N CYS A 637 -14.36 -13.29 5.87
CA CYS A 637 -13.16 -13.97 6.33
C CYS A 637 -13.10 -15.41 5.77
N LYS A 638 -12.11 -15.69 4.93
CA LYS A 638 -11.86 -17.01 4.31
C LYS A 638 -10.73 -17.80 4.97
N LEU A 639 -10.26 -17.33 6.13
CA LEU A 639 -9.09 -17.89 6.81
C LEU A 639 -9.36 -19.33 7.26
N GLN A 640 -8.47 -20.25 6.89
CA GLN A 640 -8.53 -21.67 7.25
C GLN A 640 -7.48 -22.05 8.30
N ILE A 641 -6.34 -21.35 8.35
CA ILE A 641 -5.23 -21.67 9.26
C ILE A 641 -4.86 -20.41 10.02
N LEU A 642 -4.92 -20.48 11.35
CA LEU A 642 -4.49 -19.41 12.24
C LEU A 642 -3.48 -19.96 13.25
N ARG A 643 -2.28 -19.37 13.30
CA ARG A 643 -1.25 -19.70 14.30
C ARG A 643 -0.96 -18.50 15.17
N LEU A 644 -1.13 -18.68 16.48
CA LEU A 644 -0.93 -17.67 17.52
C LEU A 644 -0.06 -18.24 18.65
N ALA A 645 0.91 -19.09 18.32
CA ALA A 645 1.75 -19.72 19.34
C ALA A 645 2.67 -18.67 20.00
N TYR A 646 2.88 -18.74 21.32
CA TYR A 646 3.73 -17.79 22.06
C TYR A 646 3.30 -16.31 21.93
N CYS A 647 2.01 -16.02 21.95
CA CYS A 647 1.46 -14.66 21.82
C CYS A 647 1.01 -14.02 23.14
N ASP A 648 1.33 -14.67 24.28
CA ASP A 648 0.90 -14.27 25.62
C ASP A 648 -0.63 -14.10 25.73
N LEU A 649 -1.37 -15.02 25.11
CA LEU A 649 -2.83 -14.90 25.04
C LEU A 649 -3.49 -15.14 26.40
N GLY A 650 -4.44 -14.26 26.75
CA GLY A 650 -5.30 -14.42 27.92
C GLY A 650 -6.64 -15.12 27.61
N VAL A 651 -7.43 -15.32 28.67
CA VAL A 651 -8.77 -15.94 28.65
C VAL A 651 -9.74 -15.22 27.71
N LYS A 652 -9.63 -13.89 27.59
CA LYS A 652 -10.44 -13.06 26.67
C LYS A 652 -10.25 -13.45 25.20
N THR A 653 -9.03 -13.77 24.79
CA THR A 653 -8.77 -14.26 23.43
C THR A 653 -9.42 -15.63 23.19
N CYS A 654 -9.44 -16.52 24.19
CA CYS A 654 -10.18 -17.80 24.10
C CYS A 654 -11.69 -17.59 23.92
N GLU A 655 -12.30 -16.62 24.60
CA GLU A 655 -13.71 -16.26 24.39
C GLU A 655 -13.97 -15.80 22.95
N ILE A 656 -13.10 -14.91 22.44
CA ILE A 656 -13.18 -14.43 21.06
C ILE A 656 -13.09 -15.59 20.07
N LEU A 657 -12.08 -16.45 20.19
CA LEU A 657 -11.89 -17.59 19.29
C LEU A 657 -13.03 -18.61 19.41
N GLY A 658 -13.50 -18.89 20.62
CA GLY A 658 -14.70 -19.71 20.86
C GLY A 658 -15.93 -19.15 20.13
N SER A 659 -16.12 -17.82 20.17
CA SER A 659 -17.21 -17.16 19.44
C SER A 659 -17.05 -17.25 17.91
N VAL A 660 -15.82 -17.17 17.39
CA VAL A 660 -15.52 -17.32 15.96
C VAL A 660 -15.79 -18.74 15.47
N LEU A 661 -15.41 -19.76 16.26
CA LEU A 661 -15.68 -21.17 15.93
C LEU A 661 -17.18 -21.50 15.89
N ASN A 662 -18.01 -20.72 16.59
CA ASN A 662 -19.46 -20.88 16.60
C ASN A 662 -20.19 -20.21 15.41
N LEU A 663 -19.48 -19.42 14.58
CA LEU A 663 -20.10 -18.73 13.45
C LEU A 663 -20.29 -19.66 12.24
N GLU A 664 -21.46 -19.61 11.60
CA GLU A 664 -21.80 -20.43 10.42
C GLU A 664 -20.82 -20.23 9.24
N ASN A 665 -20.37 -18.99 9.07
CA ASN A 665 -19.47 -18.54 8.01
C ASN A 665 -17.99 -18.77 8.31
N SER A 666 -17.65 -19.27 9.51
CA SER A 666 -16.26 -19.56 9.86
C SER A 666 -15.69 -20.62 8.92
N SER A 667 -14.50 -20.36 8.40
CA SER A 667 -13.76 -21.25 7.48
C SER A 667 -12.57 -21.94 8.16
N LEU A 668 -12.39 -21.70 9.46
CA LEU A 668 -11.20 -22.12 10.20
C LEU A 668 -11.14 -23.65 10.35
N LYS A 669 -10.03 -24.24 9.91
CA LYS A 669 -9.72 -25.68 9.96
C LYS A 669 -8.54 -26.01 10.87
N GLU A 670 -7.56 -25.12 10.99
CA GLU A 670 -6.40 -25.30 11.87
C GLU A 670 -6.24 -24.10 12.80
N LEU A 671 -6.11 -24.38 14.08
CA LEU A 671 -5.85 -23.39 15.12
C LEU A 671 -4.70 -23.87 16.01
N ASP A 672 -3.61 -23.11 16.00
CA ASP A 672 -2.45 -23.33 16.87
C ASP A 672 -2.35 -22.24 17.93
N LEU A 673 -2.61 -22.61 19.18
CA LEU A 673 -2.51 -21.74 20.37
C LEU A 673 -1.39 -22.18 21.31
N SER A 674 -0.48 -23.02 20.83
CA SER A 674 0.55 -23.63 21.67
C SER A 674 1.37 -22.59 22.43
N ASN A 675 1.74 -22.91 23.66
CA ASN A 675 2.56 -22.11 24.56
C ASN A 675 1.93 -20.77 25.00
N ASN A 676 0.62 -20.65 24.96
CA ASN A 676 -0.10 -19.57 25.65
C ASN A 676 -0.67 -20.09 26.97
N ASP A 677 -0.63 -19.28 28.01
CA ASP A 677 -0.98 -19.67 29.39
C ASP A 677 -2.52 -19.68 29.61
N LEU A 678 -3.25 -20.41 28.76
CA LEU A 678 -4.71 -20.39 28.64
C LEU A 678 -5.45 -20.97 29.86
N GLN A 679 -4.84 -21.96 30.52
CA GLN A 679 -5.41 -22.71 31.64
C GLN A 679 -6.73 -23.42 31.29
N ASP A 680 -7.35 -24.09 32.26
CA ASP A 680 -8.62 -24.79 32.07
C ASP A 680 -9.75 -23.83 31.69
N SER A 681 -9.79 -22.62 32.26
CA SER A 681 -10.81 -21.60 31.96
C SER A 681 -10.78 -21.15 30.50
N GLY A 682 -9.59 -20.98 29.90
CA GLY A 682 -9.48 -20.64 28.49
C GLY A 682 -9.95 -21.80 27.59
N VAL A 683 -9.60 -23.03 27.96
CA VAL A 683 -10.03 -24.24 27.24
C VAL A 683 -11.54 -24.46 27.35
N GLU A 684 -12.15 -24.15 28.49
CA GLU A 684 -13.61 -24.22 28.67
C GLU A 684 -14.34 -23.27 27.71
N LEU A 685 -13.86 -22.04 27.56
CA LEU A 685 -14.42 -21.06 26.60
C LEU A 685 -14.25 -21.49 25.15
N LEU A 686 -13.08 -22.04 24.78
CA LEU A 686 -12.87 -22.64 23.45
C LEU A 686 -13.82 -23.82 23.22
N SER A 687 -14.05 -24.62 24.25
CA SER A 687 -14.94 -25.79 24.20
C SER A 687 -16.39 -25.42 23.90
N VAL A 688 -16.84 -24.20 24.24
CA VAL A 688 -18.17 -23.69 23.83
C VAL A 688 -18.27 -23.61 22.31
N GLY A 689 -17.25 -23.09 21.64
CA GLY A 689 -17.20 -23.02 20.17
C GLY A 689 -17.10 -24.41 19.52
N LEU A 690 -16.28 -25.30 20.08
CA LEU A 690 -16.10 -26.66 19.58
C LEU A 690 -17.39 -27.51 19.64
N LYS A 691 -18.28 -27.26 20.62
CA LYS A 691 -19.59 -27.92 20.72
C LYS A 691 -20.56 -27.55 19.59
N SER A 692 -20.32 -26.44 18.90
CA SER A 692 -21.21 -25.95 17.84
C SER A 692 -21.20 -26.86 16.63
N SER A 693 -22.38 -27.11 16.03
CA SER A 693 -22.50 -27.80 14.74
C SER A 693 -21.91 -27.00 13.57
N HIS A 694 -21.60 -25.72 13.77
CA HIS A 694 -20.99 -24.86 12.75
C HIS A 694 -19.45 -24.93 12.76
N CYS A 695 -18.85 -25.52 13.80
CA CYS A 695 -17.40 -25.64 13.91
C CYS A 695 -16.85 -26.61 12.86
N LYS A 696 -15.90 -26.13 12.03
CA LYS A 696 -15.23 -26.90 10.96
C LYS A 696 -13.77 -27.24 11.29
N LEU A 697 -13.37 -27.05 12.55
CA LEU A 697 -11.98 -27.19 12.97
C LEU A 697 -11.54 -28.66 12.88
N GLU A 698 -10.47 -28.92 12.13
CA GLU A 698 -9.88 -30.24 11.92
C GLU A 698 -8.64 -30.46 12.81
N THR A 699 -7.89 -29.40 13.10
CA THR A 699 -6.65 -29.46 13.88
C THR A 699 -6.65 -28.41 14.98
N LEU A 700 -6.46 -28.85 16.22
CA LEU A 700 -6.31 -27.98 17.39
C LEU A 700 -5.01 -28.31 18.13
N ARG A 701 -4.13 -27.32 18.26
CA ARG A 701 -2.89 -27.45 19.03
C ARG A 701 -2.92 -26.55 20.25
N LEU A 702 -2.82 -27.18 21.41
CA LEU A 702 -2.83 -26.59 22.76
C LEU A 702 -1.58 -27.01 23.53
N SER A 703 -0.48 -27.29 22.84
CA SER A 703 0.75 -27.79 23.46
C SER A 703 1.30 -26.76 24.44
N GLY A 704 1.56 -27.15 25.69
CA GLY A 704 2.13 -26.24 26.70
C GLY A 704 1.21 -25.09 27.14
N CYS A 705 -0.11 -25.32 27.17
CA CYS A 705 -1.11 -24.32 27.53
C CYS A 705 -1.58 -24.32 29.00
N MET A 706 -0.90 -25.10 29.86
CA MET A 706 -1.25 -25.31 31.28
C MET A 706 -2.65 -25.91 31.48
N VAL A 707 -3.07 -26.77 30.56
CA VAL A 707 -4.36 -27.48 30.64
C VAL A 707 -4.22 -28.62 31.65
N THR A 708 -5.17 -28.74 32.57
CA THR A 708 -5.24 -29.84 33.54
C THR A 708 -6.31 -30.85 33.17
N GLU A 709 -6.64 -31.73 34.10
CA GLU A 709 -7.73 -32.69 33.98
C GLU A 709 -9.07 -32.02 33.70
N GLU A 710 -9.37 -30.88 34.31
CA GLU A 710 -10.65 -30.17 34.16
C GLU A 710 -10.86 -29.64 32.73
N GLY A 711 -9.83 -29.03 32.14
CA GLY A 711 -9.87 -28.59 30.75
C GLY A 711 -9.98 -29.76 29.78
N CYS A 712 -9.33 -30.89 30.07
CA CYS A 712 -9.43 -32.10 29.25
C CYS A 712 -10.84 -32.72 29.31
N VAL A 713 -11.51 -32.70 30.47
CA VAL A 713 -12.91 -33.09 30.61
C VAL A 713 -13.81 -32.20 29.74
N SER A 714 -13.57 -30.89 29.74
CA SER A 714 -14.32 -29.94 28.90
C SER A 714 -14.15 -30.21 27.40
N LEU A 715 -12.92 -30.50 26.95
CA LEU A 715 -12.64 -30.90 25.57
C LEU A 715 -13.32 -32.23 25.21
N ALA A 716 -13.25 -33.24 26.08
CA ALA A 716 -13.90 -34.52 25.84
C ALA A 716 -15.43 -34.39 25.72
N ALA A 717 -16.04 -33.51 26.53
CA ALA A 717 -17.46 -33.18 26.44
C ALA A 717 -17.80 -32.46 25.13
N ALA A 718 -16.94 -31.55 24.66
CA ALA A 718 -17.12 -30.88 23.38
C ALA A 718 -17.06 -31.86 22.20
N LEU A 719 -16.05 -32.73 22.17
CA LEU A 719 -15.90 -33.78 21.15
C LEU A 719 -17.04 -34.79 21.15
N SER A 720 -17.66 -35.03 22.31
CA SER A 720 -18.85 -35.88 22.38
C SER A 720 -20.11 -35.21 21.81
N SER A 721 -20.16 -33.87 21.84
CA SER A 721 -21.28 -33.09 21.32
C SER A 721 -21.16 -32.85 19.82
N ASN A 722 -19.94 -32.66 19.31
CA ASN A 722 -19.64 -32.52 17.89
C ASN A 722 -18.46 -33.44 17.47
N PRO A 723 -18.72 -34.70 17.12
CA PRO A 723 -17.68 -35.69 16.91
C PRO A 723 -17.07 -35.69 15.49
N PHE A 724 -17.58 -34.89 14.54
CA PHE A 724 -17.39 -35.13 13.10
C PHE A 724 -16.30 -34.31 12.40
N HIS A 725 -15.64 -33.36 13.08
CA HIS A 725 -14.71 -32.43 12.41
C HIS A 725 -13.27 -32.53 12.90
N LEU A 726 -13.02 -32.61 14.21
CA LEU A 726 -11.65 -32.63 14.73
C LEU A 726 -10.97 -33.96 14.40
N LYS A 727 -9.78 -33.89 13.79
CA LYS A 727 -8.93 -35.02 13.38
C LYS A 727 -7.66 -35.11 14.21
N GLU A 728 -7.07 -33.96 14.56
CA GLU A 728 -5.84 -33.84 15.35
C GLU A 728 -6.05 -32.96 16.58
N LEU A 729 -5.70 -33.49 17.76
CA LEU A 729 -5.64 -32.76 19.02
C LEU A 729 -4.25 -32.94 19.66
N ASP A 730 -3.49 -31.85 19.77
CA ASP A 730 -2.19 -31.84 20.44
C ASP A 730 -2.30 -31.15 21.81
N LEU A 731 -2.17 -31.93 22.87
CA LEU A 731 -2.13 -31.53 24.27
C LEU A 731 -0.77 -31.86 24.91
N THR A 732 0.29 -32.06 24.12
CA THR A 732 1.64 -32.29 24.65
C THR A 732 2.06 -31.19 25.62
N TYR A 733 2.86 -31.53 26.61
CA TYR A 733 3.37 -30.64 27.63
C TYR A 733 2.29 -29.91 28.45
N ASN A 734 1.14 -30.54 28.67
CA ASN A 734 0.10 -30.13 29.63
C ASN A 734 0.03 -31.11 30.82
N HIS A 735 -1.03 -31.08 31.64
CA HIS A 735 -1.25 -32.06 32.71
C HIS A 735 -2.67 -32.67 32.68
N PRO A 736 -3.02 -33.43 31.64
CA PRO A 736 -4.38 -33.95 31.42
C PRO A 736 -4.91 -34.90 32.52
N GLY A 737 -4.05 -35.40 33.40
CA GLY A 737 -4.43 -36.38 34.43
C GLY A 737 -4.89 -37.73 33.84
N ASP A 738 -5.05 -38.75 34.70
CA ASP A 738 -5.46 -40.08 34.25
C ASP A 738 -6.88 -40.08 33.67
N SER A 739 -7.80 -39.33 34.28
CA SER A 739 -9.19 -39.27 33.80
C SER A 739 -9.31 -38.49 32.50
N GLY A 740 -8.61 -37.37 32.34
CA GLY A 740 -8.63 -36.60 31.10
C GLY A 740 -8.05 -37.39 29.93
N VAL A 741 -6.93 -38.09 30.14
CA VAL A 741 -6.37 -39.03 29.15
C VAL A 741 -7.39 -40.13 28.82
N LYS A 742 -7.99 -40.77 29.83
CA LYS A 742 -8.98 -41.82 29.61
C LYS A 742 -10.19 -41.35 28.80
N LEU A 743 -10.74 -40.18 29.10
CA LEU A 743 -11.90 -39.62 28.40
C LEU A 743 -11.59 -39.26 26.95
N LEU A 744 -10.44 -38.62 26.69
CA LEU A 744 -10.01 -38.26 25.34
C LEU A 744 -9.61 -39.49 24.52
N SER A 745 -8.90 -40.46 25.10
CA SER A 745 -8.58 -41.74 24.45
C SER A 745 -9.83 -42.56 24.14
N ALA A 746 -10.89 -42.46 24.93
CA ALA A 746 -12.16 -43.11 24.62
C ALA A 746 -12.86 -42.50 23.38
N ARG A 747 -12.54 -41.25 23.00
CA ARG A 747 -13.05 -40.64 21.76
C ARG A 747 -12.35 -41.20 20.51
N LEU A 748 -11.04 -41.46 20.57
CA LEU A 748 -10.29 -42.13 19.49
C LEU A 748 -10.85 -43.53 19.13
N GLN A 749 -11.47 -44.20 20.09
CA GLN A 749 -12.06 -45.53 19.91
C GLN A 749 -13.53 -45.47 19.47
N ASP A 750 -14.15 -44.29 19.43
CA ASP A 750 -15.54 -44.11 19.02
C ASP A 750 -15.61 -44.09 17.48
N PRO A 751 -16.29 -45.05 16.83
CA PRO A 751 -16.37 -45.11 15.36
C PRO A 751 -17.12 -43.93 14.74
N ASN A 752 -17.87 -43.16 15.55
CA ASN A 752 -18.56 -41.96 15.09
C ASN A 752 -17.72 -40.68 15.27
N CYS A 753 -16.50 -40.79 15.80
CA CYS A 753 -15.59 -39.66 15.99
C CYS A 753 -14.51 -39.63 14.89
N THR A 754 -14.21 -38.45 14.35
CA THR A 754 -13.17 -38.27 13.33
C THR A 754 -11.76 -38.13 13.89
N LEU A 755 -11.62 -38.01 15.20
CA LEU A 755 -10.33 -37.84 15.87
C LEU A 755 -9.48 -39.10 15.62
N ASN A 756 -8.33 -38.93 14.97
CA ASN A 756 -7.40 -40.02 14.67
C ASN A 756 -6.02 -39.79 15.29
N THR A 757 -5.69 -38.54 15.62
CA THR A 757 -4.41 -38.17 16.22
C THR A 757 -4.66 -37.45 17.53
N LEU A 758 -4.27 -38.07 18.64
CA LEU A 758 -4.27 -37.47 19.98
C LEU A 758 -2.85 -37.54 20.54
N ARG A 759 -2.32 -36.39 20.96
CA ARG A 759 -1.02 -36.32 21.66
C ARG A 759 -1.24 -35.76 23.06
N VAL A 760 -0.89 -36.52 24.09
CA VAL A 760 -1.17 -36.18 25.51
C VAL A 760 0.07 -36.34 26.41
N GLU A 761 1.26 -36.34 25.82
CA GLU A 761 2.52 -36.50 26.57
C GLU A 761 2.72 -35.32 27.52
N HIS A 762 2.55 -35.52 28.83
CA HIS A 762 2.34 -34.42 29.79
C HIS A 762 3.64 -33.80 30.37
N GLY A 763 4.80 -34.42 30.22
CA GLY A 763 6.08 -33.87 30.70
C GLY A 763 6.22 -33.66 32.22
N GLY A 764 5.15 -33.87 33.01
CA GLY A 764 5.15 -33.84 34.48
C GLY A 764 4.41 -32.62 35.06
N LYS A 765 4.22 -32.61 36.40
CA LYS A 765 3.48 -31.53 37.11
C LYS A 765 4.10 -30.14 36.93
N LEU A 766 5.40 -30.05 36.65
CA LEU A 766 6.09 -28.80 36.39
C LEU A 766 5.50 -28.04 35.18
N ARG A 767 4.81 -28.72 34.26
CA ARG A 767 4.20 -28.09 33.07
C ARG A 767 3.02 -27.15 33.37
N ILE A 768 2.51 -27.13 34.60
CA ILE A 768 1.42 -26.24 35.05
C ILE A 768 1.97 -24.92 35.62
N LYS A 769 3.29 -24.77 35.77
CA LYS A 769 3.88 -23.49 36.23
C LYS A 769 3.73 -22.43 35.13
N PRO A 770 3.44 -21.16 35.48
CA PRO A 770 3.33 -20.09 34.51
C PRO A 770 4.68 -19.77 33.83
N GLY A 771 4.60 -19.26 32.59
CA GLY A 771 5.75 -18.74 31.85
C GLY A 771 6.81 -19.80 31.52
N LEU A 772 8.09 -19.40 31.54
CA LEU A 772 9.21 -20.27 31.13
C LEU A 772 9.48 -21.43 32.11
N LYS A 773 9.05 -21.30 33.37
CA LYS A 773 9.27 -22.32 34.41
C LYS A 773 8.61 -23.65 34.09
N LYS A 774 7.57 -23.66 33.24
CA LYS A 774 7.00 -24.91 32.74
C LYS A 774 8.02 -25.75 31.99
N TRP A 775 9.07 -25.16 31.43
CA TRP A 775 10.12 -25.87 30.70
C TRP A 775 11.33 -26.24 31.57
N PHE A 776 11.24 -26.10 32.89
CA PHE A 776 12.38 -26.35 33.76
C PHE A 776 13.03 -27.72 33.53
N CYS A 777 14.36 -27.72 33.42
CA CYS A 777 15.20 -28.90 33.47
C CYS A 777 16.26 -28.70 34.54
N ASP A 778 16.56 -29.78 35.26
CA ASP A 778 17.65 -29.79 36.25
C ASP A 778 18.93 -30.34 35.61
N PHE A 779 20.07 -29.81 36.05
CA PHE A 779 21.38 -30.12 35.49
C PHE A 779 22.45 -30.26 36.58
N THR A 780 23.40 -31.15 36.32
CA THR A 780 24.62 -31.32 37.12
C THR A 780 25.85 -31.09 36.25
N LEU A 781 26.88 -30.48 36.83
CA LEU A 781 28.16 -30.22 36.17
C LEU A 781 28.96 -31.52 36.05
N ASP A 782 29.55 -31.78 34.89
CA ASP A 782 30.31 -33.00 34.62
C ASP A 782 31.78 -32.84 35.02
N PRO A 783 32.25 -33.55 36.09
CA PRO A 783 33.65 -33.51 36.51
C PRO A 783 34.63 -34.04 35.45
N ASN A 784 34.15 -34.79 34.44
CA ASN A 784 35.01 -35.28 33.36
C ASN A 784 35.37 -34.21 32.32
N THR A 785 34.66 -33.07 32.34
CA THR A 785 34.88 -31.95 31.41
C THR A 785 35.53 -30.74 32.08
N VAL A 786 35.51 -30.70 33.42
CA VAL A 786 35.89 -29.52 34.22
C VAL A 786 37.35 -29.13 34.03
N ASN A 787 37.62 -27.85 33.86
CA ASN A 787 38.99 -27.35 33.90
C ASN A 787 39.57 -27.44 35.33
N PRO A 788 40.83 -27.86 35.52
CA PRO A 788 41.44 -27.99 36.85
C PRO A 788 41.49 -26.71 37.71
N HIS A 789 41.35 -25.52 37.13
CA HIS A 789 41.23 -24.29 37.93
C HIS A 789 39.82 -24.05 38.49
N LEU A 790 38.87 -24.94 38.25
CA LEU A 790 37.52 -24.86 38.82
C LEU A 790 37.36 -25.91 39.92
N SER A 791 36.87 -25.51 41.10
CA SER A 791 36.37 -26.43 42.13
C SER A 791 34.86 -26.57 41.98
N LEU A 792 34.36 -27.81 41.88
CA LEU A 792 32.92 -28.12 41.90
C LEU A 792 32.43 -28.34 43.35
N SER A 793 31.17 -28.01 43.62
CA SER A 793 30.50 -28.37 44.90
C SER A 793 30.19 -29.87 44.97
N GLU A 794 29.91 -30.39 46.17
CA GLU A 794 29.63 -31.83 46.38
C GLU A 794 28.43 -32.34 45.57
N ASP A 795 27.42 -31.50 45.36
CA ASP A 795 26.24 -31.79 44.53
C ASP A 795 26.50 -31.57 43.02
N ASN A 796 27.69 -31.11 42.64
CA ASN A 796 28.08 -30.71 41.29
C ASN A 796 27.17 -29.62 40.68
N ARG A 797 26.64 -28.69 41.47
CA ARG A 797 25.76 -27.62 40.95
C ARG A 797 26.42 -26.26 40.92
N ARG A 798 27.57 -26.09 41.57
CA ARG A 798 28.33 -24.85 41.61
C ARG A 798 29.76 -25.06 41.13
N ALA A 799 30.23 -24.20 40.24
CA ALA A 799 31.63 -24.09 39.86
C ALA A 799 32.24 -22.79 40.39
N MET A 800 33.43 -22.87 40.97
CA MET A 800 34.17 -21.72 41.50
C MET A 800 35.61 -21.71 41.01
N ARG A 801 36.08 -20.56 40.52
CA ARG A 801 37.47 -20.39 40.09
C ARG A 801 38.40 -20.35 41.30
N ARG A 802 39.49 -21.12 41.23
CA ARG A 802 40.55 -21.19 42.24
C ARG A 802 41.90 -20.85 41.61
N GLU A 803 42.77 -20.23 42.40
CA GLU A 803 44.16 -19.98 41.98
C GLU A 803 44.94 -21.29 41.87
N GLU A 804 44.73 -22.20 42.84
CA GLU A 804 45.37 -23.52 42.88
C GLU A 804 44.64 -24.52 41.98
N LEU A 805 45.42 -25.37 41.30
CA LEU A 805 44.90 -26.47 40.49
C LEU A 805 44.27 -27.53 41.37
N GLN A 806 43.01 -27.86 41.08
CA GLN A 806 42.24 -28.91 41.73
C GLN A 806 42.62 -30.28 41.16
N SER A 807 42.58 -31.30 42.01
CA SER A 807 42.92 -32.67 41.61
C SER A 807 41.68 -33.38 41.04
N TYR A 808 41.65 -33.55 39.72
CA TYR A 808 40.67 -34.37 39.02
C TYR A 808 41.36 -35.53 38.28
N PRO A 809 40.68 -36.68 38.08
CA PRO A 809 41.19 -37.75 37.23
C PRO A 809 41.40 -37.27 35.79
N ASP A 810 42.52 -37.63 35.18
CA ASP A 810 42.78 -37.26 33.78
C ASP A 810 41.71 -37.86 32.85
N HIS A 811 41.16 -37.03 31.97
CA HIS A 811 40.05 -37.40 31.10
C HIS A 811 40.14 -36.68 29.74
N PRO A 812 39.90 -37.37 28.60
CA PRO A 812 40.07 -36.78 27.27
C PRO A 812 39.12 -35.60 26.99
N GLU A 813 37.93 -35.58 27.61
CA GLU A 813 36.93 -34.50 27.44
C GLU A 813 37.19 -33.26 28.34
N MET A 814 38.25 -33.27 29.14
CA MET A 814 38.60 -32.20 30.08
C MET A 814 39.11 -30.94 29.37
N PHE A 815 38.62 -29.76 29.73
CA PHE A 815 39.18 -28.48 29.27
C PHE A 815 40.53 -28.20 29.93
N ASP A 816 41.56 -27.79 29.17
CA ASP A 816 42.91 -27.59 29.72
C ASP A 816 43.29 -26.12 29.98
N TYR A 817 42.84 -25.19 29.15
CA TYR A 817 43.27 -23.79 29.20
C TYR A 817 42.23 -22.86 29.84
N TRP A 818 41.02 -22.81 29.28
CA TRP A 818 39.96 -21.90 29.75
C TRP A 818 39.18 -22.52 30.92
N PRO A 819 38.93 -21.78 32.03
CA PRO A 819 38.09 -22.23 33.15
C PRO A 819 36.63 -22.46 32.75
N GLN A 820 36.35 -23.65 32.23
CA GLN A 820 35.06 -24.04 31.69
C GLN A 820 34.64 -25.44 32.15
N VAL A 821 33.35 -25.70 32.12
CA VAL A 821 32.74 -27.00 32.44
C VAL A 821 31.42 -27.16 31.68
N LEU A 822 31.06 -28.39 31.32
CA LEU A 822 29.75 -28.74 30.75
C LEU A 822 28.86 -29.48 31.74
N SER A 823 27.56 -29.54 31.47
CA SER A 823 26.62 -30.42 32.14
C SER A 823 26.81 -31.89 31.73
N ARG A 824 26.38 -32.79 32.60
CA ARG A 824 26.29 -34.23 32.31
C ARG A 824 25.08 -34.55 31.43
N GLU A 825 23.95 -33.92 31.73
CA GLU A 825 22.69 -34.10 31.01
C GLU A 825 22.70 -33.29 29.71
N SER A 826 22.05 -33.83 28.68
CA SER A 826 21.90 -33.20 27.37
C SER A 826 20.52 -32.56 27.20
N VAL A 827 20.43 -31.60 26.29
CA VAL A 827 19.21 -30.88 25.93
C VAL A 827 18.79 -31.28 24.52
N THR A 828 17.64 -31.95 24.42
CA THR A 828 17.13 -32.52 23.16
C THR A 828 15.74 -32.00 22.75
N GLY A 829 15.11 -31.17 23.59
CA GLY A 829 13.77 -30.61 23.37
C GLY A 829 13.65 -29.15 23.80
N ARG A 830 12.53 -28.79 24.43
CA ARG A 830 12.38 -27.47 25.09
C ARG A 830 12.89 -27.55 26.52
N CYS A 831 13.72 -26.59 26.89
CA CYS A 831 14.34 -26.59 28.19
C CYS A 831 14.58 -25.18 28.71
N TYR A 832 14.32 -24.98 30.00
CA TYR A 832 14.60 -23.76 30.74
C TYR A 832 15.44 -24.09 31.96
N TRP A 833 16.45 -23.28 32.24
CA TRP A 833 17.19 -23.35 33.51
C TRP A 833 17.64 -21.97 33.93
N GLU A 834 17.93 -21.83 35.22
CA GLU A 834 18.44 -20.60 35.80
C GLU A 834 19.84 -20.83 36.36
N ALA A 835 20.73 -19.85 36.16
CA ALA A 835 22.07 -19.86 36.72
C ALA A 835 22.36 -18.54 37.41
N GLU A 836 22.91 -18.59 38.62
CA GLU A 836 23.26 -17.43 39.41
C GLU A 836 24.77 -17.34 39.55
N TRP A 837 25.33 -16.16 39.25
CA TRP A 837 26.77 -15.93 39.32
C TRP A 837 27.14 -14.92 40.42
N SER A 838 28.38 -14.96 40.86
CA SER A 838 28.94 -14.04 41.86
C SER A 838 30.38 -13.65 41.51
N GLY A 839 30.86 -12.54 42.03
CA GLY A 839 32.24 -12.09 41.81
C GLY A 839 32.34 -11.11 40.63
N ARG A 840 33.39 -11.24 39.81
CA ARG A 840 33.68 -10.35 38.68
C ARG A 840 32.86 -10.67 37.42
N GLY A 841 32.45 -11.92 37.26
CA GLY A 841 31.62 -12.33 36.12
C GLY A 841 31.65 -13.82 35.82
N ALA A 842 30.73 -14.24 34.96
CA ALA A 842 30.67 -15.60 34.43
C ALA A 842 30.04 -15.58 33.03
N ALA A 843 30.21 -16.66 32.26
CA ALA A 843 29.45 -16.90 31.05
C ALA A 843 28.56 -18.13 31.22
N VAL A 844 27.31 -18.00 30.80
CA VAL A 844 26.37 -19.12 30.65
C VAL A 844 26.30 -19.48 29.18
N ALA A 845 26.43 -20.76 28.86
CA ALA A 845 26.58 -21.22 27.49
C ALA A 845 25.73 -22.46 27.19
N LEU A 846 25.56 -22.69 25.90
CA LEU A 846 25.02 -23.92 25.33
C LEU A 846 25.99 -24.38 24.24
N SER A 847 26.36 -25.66 24.24
CA SER A 847 27.41 -26.18 23.36
C SER A 847 27.10 -27.59 22.88
N TYR A 848 27.51 -27.92 21.66
CA TYR A 848 27.67 -29.31 21.27
C TYR A 848 28.82 -29.95 22.03
N LYS A 849 28.77 -31.29 22.15
CA LYS A 849 29.84 -32.04 22.82
C LYS A 849 31.18 -31.93 22.08
N THR A 850 31.12 -31.71 20.77
CA THR A 850 32.24 -31.60 19.80
C THR A 850 33.04 -30.31 19.90
N ILE A 851 32.76 -29.41 20.84
CA ILE A 851 33.61 -28.24 21.11
C ILE A 851 35.05 -28.67 21.43
N SER A 852 36.04 -27.95 20.86
CA SER A 852 37.45 -28.19 21.13
C SER A 852 37.77 -27.93 22.61
N ARG A 853 38.55 -28.82 23.23
CA ARG A 853 38.84 -28.79 24.66
C ARG A 853 40.27 -28.36 24.99
N LYS A 854 41.16 -28.39 24.00
CA LYS A 854 42.60 -28.30 24.20
C LYS A 854 43.18 -27.07 23.51
N GLY A 855 43.89 -26.24 24.27
CA GLY A 855 44.57 -25.04 23.80
C GLY A 855 43.83 -23.73 24.09
N GLY A 856 44.55 -22.61 23.92
CA GLY A 856 44.08 -21.25 24.26
C GLY A 856 43.43 -20.48 23.11
N GLU A 857 43.20 -21.12 21.96
CA GLU A 857 42.61 -20.45 20.80
C GLU A 857 41.11 -20.15 21.00
N SER A 858 40.59 -19.27 20.14
CA SER A 858 39.18 -18.88 20.15
C SER A 858 38.22 -20.06 19.96
N ASP A 859 38.68 -21.16 19.39
CA ASP A 859 37.81 -22.28 19.09
C ASP A 859 37.53 -23.15 20.32
N CYS A 860 38.24 -22.92 21.44
CA CYS A 860 38.13 -23.70 22.68
C CYS A 860 37.29 -23.03 23.78
N TRP A 861 36.86 -21.78 23.61
CA TRP A 861 35.99 -21.08 24.58
C TRP A 861 34.56 -20.92 24.06
N PHE A 862 33.59 -20.94 24.97
CA PHE A 862 32.18 -20.88 24.64
C PHE A 862 31.81 -19.58 23.91
N GLY A 863 31.17 -19.72 22.74
CA GLY A 863 30.79 -18.62 21.85
C GLY A 863 31.89 -18.19 20.86
N GLY A 864 33.11 -18.71 21.00
CA GLY A 864 34.24 -18.43 20.11
C GLY A 864 34.27 -19.28 18.83
N ASN A 865 33.39 -20.27 18.73
CA ASN A 865 33.30 -21.22 17.62
C ASN A 865 31.84 -21.36 17.12
N ILE A 866 31.66 -22.17 16.08
CA ILE A 866 30.33 -22.52 15.54
C ILE A 866 29.56 -23.52 16.41
N ASN A 867 30.24 -24.20 17.34
CA ASN A 867 29.68 -25.30 18.14
C ASN A 867 29.06 -24.83 19.46
N SER A 868 29.13 -23.53 19.78
CA SER A 868 28.67 -23.00 21.06
C SER A 868 28.15 -21.58 20.97
N TRP A 869 27.27 -21.25 21.91
CA TRP A 869 26.65 -19.95 22.10
C TRP A 869 26.78 -19.57 23.57
N SER A 870 27.18 -18.33 23.87
CA SER A 870 27.36 -17.91 25.26
C SER A 870 26.87 -16.49 25.52
N LEU A 871 26.39 -16.26 26.74
CA LEU A 871 26.14 -14.95 27.31
C LEU A 871 27.17 -14.70 28.41
N SER A 872 28.10 -13.78 28.15
CA SER A 872 29.06 -13.27 29.13
C SER A 872 28.41 -12.17 29.97
N CYS A 873 28.49 -12.32 31.28
CA CYS A 873 27.89 -11.43 32.28
C CYS A 873 28.97 -10.89 33.23
N SER A 874 28.93 -9.57 33.47
CA SER A 874 29.63 -8.88 34.55
C SER A 874 28.79 -7.70 35.03
N ASP A 875 29.13 -7.09 36.16
CA ASP A 875 28.29 -6.05 36.80
C ASP A 875 27.94 -4.88 35.85
N ASN A 876 28.83 -4.55 34.90
CA ASN A 876 28.65 -3.41 34.00
C ASN A 876 28.49 -3.79 32.52
N ARG A 877 28.52 -5.08 32.18
CA ARG A 877 28.57 -5.51 30.77
C ARG A 877 28.00 -6.90 30.56
N TYR A 878 27.03 -6.95 29.63
CA TYR A 878 26.48 -8.18 29.09
C TYR A 878 26.82 -8.27 27.60
N SER A 879 27.24 -9.45 27.14
CA SER A 879 27.58 -9.65 25.73
C SER A 879 27.30 -11.09 25.31
N VAL A 880 26.60 -11.24 24.19
CA VAL A 880 26.36 -12.54 23.56
C VAL A 880 27.49 -12.82 22.56
N TYR A 881 27.99 -14.05 22.58
CA TYR A 881 29.05 -14.53 21.70
C TYR A 881 28.61 -15.77 20.94
N HIS A 882 28.87 -15.76 19.63
CA HIS A 882 28.78 -16.93 18.77
C HIS A 882 29.69 -16.75 17.55
N ASN A 883 30.46 -17.78 17.19
CA ASN A 883 31.36 -17.78 16.03
C ASN A 883 32.23 -16.51 15.93
N LYS A 884 32.88 -16.14 17.05
CA LYS A 884 33.75 -14.93 17.18
C LYS A 884 33.03 -13.59 16.99
N LYS A 885 31.71 -13.59 16.77
CA LYS A 885 30.88 -12.37 16.75
C LYS A 885 30.41 -12.06 18.16
N ARG A 886 30.52 -10.79 18.52
CA ARG A 886 30.09 -10.26 19.81
C ARG A 886 28.96 -9.25 19.62
N THR A 887 27.86 -9.47 20.32
CA THR A 887 26.76 -8.50 20.42
C THR A 887 26.72 -7.94 21.83
N ALA A 888 26.99 -6.63 21.99
CA ALA A 888 26.91 -5.98 23.29
C ALA A 888 25.44 -5.71 23.66
N LEU A 889 25.07 -6.05 24.89
CA LEU A 889 23.72 -5.84 25.43
C LEU A 889 23.74 -4.71 26.45
N ARG A 890 22.59 -4.05 26.63
CA ARG A 890 22.40 -3.12 27.77
C ARG A 890 22.29 -3.95 29.05
N PRO A 891 23.07 -3.65 30.10
CA PRO A 891 22.94 -4.35 31.37
C PRO A 891 21.55 -4.06 31.97
N PRO A 892 20.90 -5.04 32.61
CA PRO A 892 19.59 -4.85 33.23
C PRO A 892 19.64 -3.80 34.37
N PRO A 893 18.54 -3.06 34.66
CA PRO A 893 18.51 -1.96 35.64
C PRO A 893 18.69 -2.37 37.12
N SER A 894 19.00 -3.64 37.40
CA SER A 894 19.13 -4.21 38.73
C SER A 894 20.43 -5.00 38.83
N GLY A 895 21.03 -5.08 40.02
CA GLY A 895 22.18 -5.96 40.33
C GLY A 895 21.85 -7.46 40.26
N CYS A 896 20.91 -7.83 39.39
CA CYS A 896 20.46 -9.19 39.14
C CYS A 896 21.61 -9.98 38.50
N ARG A 897 22.08 -10.99 39.23
CA ARG A 897 23.11 -11.92 38.78
C ARG A 897 22.55 -13.29 38.41
N ARG A 898 21.23 -13.39 38.31
CA ARG A 898 20.53 -14.62 37.92
C ARG A 898 20.07 -14.53 36.47
N ILE A 899 20.49 -15.52 35.69
CA ILE A 899 20.27 -15.63 34.25
C ILE A 899 19.38 -16.83 33.97
N GLY A 900 18.24 -16.58 33.35
CA GLY A 900 17.38 -17.62 32.80
C GLY A 900 17.79 -17.91 31.36
N VAL A 901 17.89 -19.17 31.00
CA VAL A 901 18.18 -19.61 29.63
C VAL A 901 17.05 -20.52 29.17
N TYR A 902 16.44 -20.19 28.04
CA TYR A 902 15.40 -20.99 27.40
C TYR A 902 15.90 -21.45 26.02
N VAL A 903 15.76 -22.73 25.73
CA VAL A 903 16.03 -23.30 24.42
C VAL A 903 14.81 -24.07 23.92
N ASP A 904 14.49 -23.90 22.64
CA ASP A 904 13.52 -24.70 21.90
C ASP A 904 14.28 -25.36 20.74
N CYS A 905 14.77 -26.59 20.96
CA CYS A 905 15.59 -27.28 19.97
C CYS A 905 14.86 -27.47 18.62
N PRO A 906 13.59 -27.94 18.59
CA PRO A 906 12.82 -28.05 17.34
C PRO A 906 12.62 -26.73 16.61
N ALA A 907 12.38 -25.63 17.34
CA ALA A 907 12.17 -24.32 16.75
C ALA A 907 13.48 -23.56 16.45
N GLY A 908 14.63 -24.11 16.88
CA GLY A 908 15.93 -23.49 16.68
C GLY A 908 16.14 -22.21 17.49
N ILE A 909 15.60 -22.11 18.70
CA ILE A 909 15.61 -20.88 19.50
C ILE A 909 16.51 -21.05 20.72
N LEU A 910 17.35 -20.05 21.01
CA LEU A 910 18.04 -19.89 22.30
C LEU A 910 17.82 -18.46 22.80
N SER A 911 17.20 -18.31 23.97
CA SER A 911 16.87 -17.02 24.57
C SER A 911 17.46 -16.88 25.97
N PHE A 912 17.94 -15.68 26.28
CA PHE A 912 18.49 -15.32 27.56
C PHE A 912 17.61 -14.28 28.26
N TYR A 913 17.47 -14.42 29.57
CA TYR A 913 16.65 -13.57 30.43
C TYR A 913 17.42 -13.19 31.69
N SER A 914 17.15 -11.98 32.22
CA SER A 914 17.53 -11.58 33.57
C SER A 914 16.37 -11.90 34.51
N VAL A 915 16.64 -12.57 35.64
CA VAL A 915 15.61 -13.05 36.57
C VAL A 915 15.67 -12.30 37.89
N SER A 916 14.70 -11.41 38.15
CA SER A 916 14.63 -10.68 39.43
C SER A 916 14.25 -11.60 40.60
N SER A 917 14.93 -11.45 41.74
CA SER A 917 14.69 -12.21 42.96
C SER A 917 13.74 -11.53 43.98
N ASP A 918 13.15 -10.38 43.65
CA ASP A 918 12.23 -9.69 44.57
C ASP A 918 10.88 -10.42 44.74
N THR A 919 10.48 -10.57 46.00
CA THR A 919 9.53 -11.56 46.55
C THR A 919 8.04 -11.33 46.26
N GLN A 920 7.68 -10.44 45.33
CA GLN A 920 6.27 -10.20 44.98
C GLN A 920 5.90 -10.45 43.51
N SER A 921 6.88 -10.57 42.61
CA SER A 921 6.69 -11.14 41.27
C SER A 921 8.06 -11.40 40.65
N GLN A 922 8.46 -12.66 40.48
CA GLN A 922 9.66 -12.97 39.69
C GLN A 922 9.37 -12.61 38.22
N THR A 923 9.93 -11.50 37.75
CA THR A 923 9.80 -11.03 36.38
C THR A 923 11.03 -11.43 35.57
N ASN A 924 10.79 -12.13 34.46
CA ASN A 924 11.83 -12.47 33.49
C ASN A 924 11.97 -11.32 32.49
N THR A 925 13.06 -10.57 32.57
CA THR A 925 13.37 -9.54 31.58
C THR A 925 14.13 -10.17 30.42
N HIS A 926 13.55 -10.18 29.22
CA HIS A 926 14.23 -10.67 28.02
C HIS A 926 15.51 -9.87 27.76
N LEU A 927 16.62 -10.57 27.52
CA LEU A 927 17.91 -9.97 27.19
C LEU A 927 18.22 -10.11 25.70
N TYR A 928 18.11 -11.33 25.16
CA TYR A 928 18.49 -11.61 23.78
C TYR A 928 17.95 -12.97 23.29
N THR A 929 17.70 -13.10 21.99
CA THR A 929 17.34 -14.37 21.34
C THR A 929 18.22 -14.62 20.12
N LEU A 930 18.72 -15.85 20.01
CA LEU A 930 19.43 -16.41 18.86
C LEU A 930 18.49 -17.40 18.15
N ASN A 931 18.47 -17.34 16.81
CA ASN A 931 17.82 -18.35 15.98
C ASN A 931 18.90 -19.14 15.23
N THR A 932 18.91 -20.46 15.38
CA THR A 932 19.90 -21.37 14.78
C THR A 932 19.33 -22.77 14.64
N THR A 933 19.85 -23.56 13.71
CA THR A 933 19.43 -24.97 13.59
C THR A 933 20.34 -25.84 14.43
N PHE A 934 19.76 -26.50 15.43
CA PHE A 934 20.51 -27.44 16.27
C PHE A 934 20.56 -28.82 15.61
N THR A 935 21.76 -29.35 15.41
CA THR A 935 22.00 -30.60 14.66
C THR A 935 22.38 -31.78 15.56
N GLU A 936 22.81 -31.50 16.78
CA GLU A 936 23.29 -32.49 17.75
C GLU A 936 22.72 -32.18 19.15
N PRO A 937 22.72 -33.15 20.07
CA PRO A 937 22.39 -32.89 21.48
C PRO A 937 23.28 -31.80 22.08
N LEU A 938 22.65 -30.86 22.77
CA LEU A 938 23.32 -29.71 23.39
C LEU A 938 23.61 -29.98 24.86
N TYR A 939 24.62 -29.30 25.40
CA TYR A 939 25.04 -29.39 26.79
C TYR A 939 25.17 -27.98 27.36
N VAL A 940 24.67 -27.79 28.59
CA VAL A 940 24.80 -26.53 29.31
C VAL A 940 26.27 -26.34 29.64
N GLY A 941 26.78 -25.13 29.46
CA GLY A 941 28.18 -24.80 29.73
C GLY A 941 28.31 -23.58 30.63
N PHE A 942 29.36 -23.58 31.44
CA PHE A 942 29.73 -22.43 32.25
C PHE A 942 31.20 -22.10 32.08
N ALA A 943 31.50 -20.81 31.91
CA ALA A 943 32.85 -20.26 32.05
C ALA A 943 32.91 -19.32 33.24
N VAL A 944 33.92 -19.46 34.10
CA VAL A 944 33.99 -18.70 35.36
C VAL A 944 35.22 -17.81 35.37
N TYR A 945 35.04 -16.52 35.64
CA TYR A 945 36.15 -15.56 35.70
C TYR A 945 36.86 -15.64 37.06
N ASP A 946 38.00 -14.95 37.15
CA ASP A 946 38.76 -14.87 38.39
C ASP A 946 37.91 -14.28 39.53
N ASP A 947 38.13 -14.81 40.74
CA ASP A 947 37.36 -14.50 41.96
C ASP A 947 35.83 -14.68 41.84
N SER A 948 35.37 -15.54 40.93
CA SER A 948 33.96 -15.69 40.60
C SER A 948 33.44 -17.12 40.80
N SER A 949 32.13 -17.26 40.90
CA SER A 949 31.45 -18.56 40.91
C SER A 949 30.13 -18.50 40.17
N VAL A 950 29.64 -19.65 39.72
CA VAL A 950 28.32 -19.79 39.10
C VAL A 950 27.65 -21.07 39.59
N SER A 951 26.36 -21.00 39.89
CA SER A 951 25.55 -22.12 40.36
C SER A 951 24.28 -22.29 39.55
N VAL A 952 23.94 -23.54 39.22
CA VAL A 952 22.63 -23.92 38.69
C VAL A 952 21.60 -23.74 39.81
N CYS A 953 20.51 -23.02 39.52
CA CYS A 953 19.47 -22.71 40.51
C CYS A 953 18.40 -23.81 40.56
N GLU A 954 17.82 -24.03 41.74
CA GLU A 954 16.57 -24.79 41.89
C GLU A 954 15.39 -23.88 41.62
N ILE A 955 14.37 -24.43 40.95
CA ILE A 955 13.10 -23.76 40.73
C ILE A 955 12.00 -24.51 41.48
N ASP A 956 11.58 -23.96 42.61
CA ASP A 956 10.46 -24.43 43.42
C ASP A 956 9.13 -24.40 42.67
#